data_AF-A0A7S9KQM4-F1
#
_entry.id   AF-A0A7S9KQM4-F1
#
_cell.length_a   1.000
_cell.length_b   1.000
_cell.length_c   1.000
_cell.angle_alpha   90.00
_cell.angle_beta   90.00
_cell.angle_gamma   90.00
#
_symmetry.space_group_name_H-M   'P 1'
#
loop_
_entity.id
_entity.type
_entity.pdbx_description
1 polymer ?
#
loop_
_entity_poly.entity_id
_entity_poly.type
_entity_poly.pdbx_seq_one_letter_code
_entity_poly.pdbx_strand_id
1 'polypeptide(L)'
;MFAFDQALLPQLTTRKALVLVDFQNDFVESDGALPASDPEGFVNRAVRLVNEFRGKGDVVWLQSQFDKPVPVDTEAIIVSNTPPVTRHKDSRGLSMAAVDPDEPADEEAFLSQPEAKSAKIGSWGAKMISVMEEALSNRDTILTKSHYSGFNGTTLLRALRAKMVMEVFICGSMANVGVYATALDAAGHGMSITIVEDCCGYRSEQRQLAAVRNLMELTGCEIASAEEVIENLHSNPATTSPQPPISAAPTPFPSVMPTGSTQRRDEFSNPSDILTSLAGLRLEARRPDKVAGDGAANHQASQADSEENPQPKRQEASRKNTTSAVMADQKPRSSELIVEKDDKSIVLIEDGNLQGDGDSPNTFQPSQHSHTSSESSTMSQRAVPENSVSKEKILQKGLGEGDTDVIEDVLPQELEKVAFEELQNEVQWQRMLHQGGDVPRLVAVQGEVAPDGSMPVYRHPSDESPPLLPFSPTVLTIKAKIEEHLGHALNHVLIQFYRNGKDYISEHSDKTIDVVKSSYIANVSLGAERTMVFRTKRQGKDRSCSGVSPPGNAKRRAQRAQLPHNSLCRMGLKTNMRWLHSIRQDKRAEWEKTPSELAYEGQRISLTFRHIGTFLDKDENMIWGQGATSKTRDAAKSVINGQGPEAIEMLKAFGAENNSSVFDWEARYGKGFDYAKGSIAPSDIKAASDASVADTPIRFVDKDENKSAADRDVVIMLYPDAVYGQSNAAQLSKADLAKRFSRFQQEHKSAELWKRRDQSTDLKGAFLSELAIWDGYVTNAAFMCNTSISCIVDFTIWPVLHVLVEKCGYESMAELTYLKKYYESVAERDTTTKVIGKTE
;
A
#
# COMPACT_ATOMS: atom_id res chain seq x y z
N MET A 1 39.99 2.77 -7.23
CA MET A 1 38.83 1.97 -7.69
C MET A 1 39.12 1.54 -9.12
N PHE A 2 38.95 0.27 -9.47
CA PHE A 2 39.16 -0.17 -10.86
C PHE A 2 37.97 0.25 -11.72
N ALA A 3 38.23 0.72 -12.95
CA ALA A 3 37.18 0.98 -13.92
C ALA A 3 36.61 -0.37 -14.39
N PHE A 4 35.35 -0.63 -14.09
CA PHE A 4 34.64 -1.85 -14.47
C PHE A 4 33.55 -1.48 -15.48
N ASP A 5 33.63 -2.04 -16.68
CA ASP A 5 32.65 -1.80 -17.74
C ASP A 5 31.38 -2.62 -17.49
N GLN A 6 30.32 -1.95 -17.04
CA GLN A 6 29.02 -2.58 -16.79
C GLN A 6 28.33 -3.08 -18.06
N ALA A 7 28.72 -2.63 -19.26
CA ALA A 7 28.20 -3.19 -20.51
C ALA A 7 28.62 -4.65 -20.74
N LEU A 8 29.64 -5.13 -20.00
CA LEU A 8 30.07 -6.53 -20.01
C LEU A 8 29.34 -7.41 -18.97
N LEU A 9 28.41 -6.85 -18.17
CA LEU A 9 27.57 -7.67 -17.29
C LEU A 9 26.49 -8.41 -18.11
N PRO A 10 26.32 -9.73 -17.91
CA PRO A 10 25.26 -10.47 -18.58
C PRO A 10 23.89 -10.02 -18.07
N GLN A 11 23.08 -9.42 -18.94
CA GLN A 11 21.71 -9.06 -18.61
C GLN A 11 20.86 -10.31 -18.38
N LEU A 12 20.43 -10.52 -17.14
CA LEU A 12 19.52 -11.61 -16.74
C LEU A 12 18.10 -11.31 -17.24
N THR A 13 17.81 -11.66 -18.49
CA THR A 13 16.46 -11.56 -19.06
C THR A 13 15.52 -12.55 -18.34
N THR A 14 14.64 -12.03 -17.48
CA THR A 14 13.58 -12.82 -16.84
C THR A 14 12.57 -13.30 -17.87
N ARG A 15 11.93 -14.44 -17.61
CA ARG A 15 10.89 -15.00 -18.49
C ARG A 15 9.47 -14.77 -17.99
N LYS A 16 8.54 -14.83 -18.93
CA LYS A 16 7.09 -14.87 -18.74
C LYS A 16 6.58 -16.29 -18.90
N ALA A 17 5.56 -16.69 -18.16
CA ALA A 17 4.79 -17.92 -18.42
C ALA A 17 3.27 -17.69 -18.38
N LEU A 18 2.54 -18.49 -19.15
CA LEU A 18 1.08 -18.56 -19.12
C LEU A 18 0.67 -19.87 -18.43
N VAL A 19 -0.07 -19.77 -17.34
CA VAL A 19 -0.53 -20.88 -16.51
C VAL A 19 -2.04 -21.03 -16.70
N LEU A 20 -2.44 -22.09 -17.40
CA LEU A 20 -3.84 -22.42 -17.67
C LEU A 20 -4.33 -23.46 -16.68
N VAL A 21 -5.40 -23.15 -15.96
CA VAL A 21 -5.89 -23.92 -14.82
C VAL A 21 -7.19 -24.63 -15.15
N ASP A 22 -7.20 -25.97 -15.05
CA ASP A 22 -8.42 -26.78 -14.96
C ASP A 22 -9.43 -26.60 -16.13
N PHE A 23 -8.94 -26.45 -17.37
CA PHE A 23 -9.76 -26.45 -18.61
C PHE A 23 -10.29 -27.86 -18.97
N GLN A 24 -10.75 -28.60 -17.98
CA GLN A 24 -11.25 -29.97 -18.12
C GLN A 24 -12.76 -29.97 -18.34
N ASN A 25 -13.29 -31.04 -18.96
CA ASN A 25 -14.71 -31.18 -19.30
C ASN A 25 -15.63 -30.88 -18.10
N ASP A 26 -15.27 -31.34 -16.89
CA ASP A 26 -16.03 -31.10 -15.67
C ASP A 26 -16.24 -29.62 -15.32
N PHE A 27 -15.33 -28.73 -15.71
CA PHE A 27 -15.37 -27.32 -15.31
C PHE A 27 -15.79 -26.39 -16.47
N VAL A 28 -16.13 -26.94 -17.63
CA VAL A 28 -16.28 -26.18 -18.89
C VAL A 28 -17.41 -26.68 -19.79
N GLU A 29 -17.54 -27.99 -20.03
CA GLU A 29 -18.59 -28.54 -20.90
C GLU A 29 -19.93 -28.58 -20.17
N SER A 30 -21.05 -28.35 -20.88
CA SER A 30 -22.41 -28.29 -20.29
C SER A 30 -22.79 -29.53 -19.48
N ASP A 31 -22.23 -30.67 -19.86
CA ASP A 31 -22.52 -32.00 -19.31
C ASP A 31 -21.50 -32.40 -18.23
N GLY A 32 -20.57 -31.51 -17.88
CA GLY A 32 -19.61 -31.67 -16.79
C GLY A 32 -20.23 -31.49 -15.40
N ALA A 33 -19.50 -31.88 -14.35
CA ALA A 33 -20.00 -31.77 -12.98
C ALA A 33 -20.17 -30.32 -12.45
N LEU A 34 -19.36 -29.37 -12.92
CA LEU A 34 -19.26 -27.99 -12.44
C LEU A 34 -18.98 -26.96 -13.57
N PRO A 35 -19.76 -26.96 -14.68
CA PRO A 35 -19.53 -26.06 -15.80
C PRO A 35 -19.51 -24.59 -15.38
N ALA A 36 -18.48 -23.85 -15.80
CA ALA A 36 -18.47 -22.40 -15.80
C ALA A 36 -19.10 -21.87 -17.10
N SER A 37 -20.22 -21.16 -17.00
CA SER A 37 -20.91 -20.53 -18.14
C SER A 37 -20.30 -19.18 -18.54
N ASP A 38 -19.75 -18.46 -17.56
CA ASP A 38 -19.41 -17.04 -17.70
C ASP A 38 -17.90 -16.81 -17.49
N PRO A 39 -17.28 -15.84 -18.17
CA PRO A 39 -17.85 -15.01 -19.23
C PRO A 39 -17.87 -15.77 -20.56
N GLU A 40 -18.99 -15.73 -21.28
CA GLU A 40 -19.22 -16.47 -22.54
C GLU A 40 -17.98 -16.45 -23.47
N GLY A 41 -17.55 -17.64 -23.92
CA GLY A 41 -16.40 -17.78 -24.83
C GLY A 41 -15.00 -17.63 -24.21
N PHE A 42 -14.84 -17.68 -22.88
CA PHE A 42 -13.53 -17.59 -22.21
C PHE A 42 -12.53 -18.63 -22.72
N VAL A 43 -13.00 -19.84 -23.03
CA VAL A 43 -12.27 -20.91 -23.73
C VAL A 43 -11.61 -20.40 -25.02
N ASN A 44 -12.38 -19.82 -25.92
CA ASN A 44 -11.89 -19.41 -27.24
C ASN A 44 -10.88 -18.25 -27.14
N ARG A 45 -11.05 -17.36 -26.15
CA ARG A 45 -10.07 -16.32 -25.83
C ARG A 45 -8.77 -16.92 -25.27
N ALA A 46 -8.86 -17.92 -24.41
CA ALA A 46 -7.70 -18.62 -23.85
C ALA A 46 -6.95 -19.43 -24.92
N VAL A 47 -7.63 -20.10 -25.85
CA VAL A 47 -7.03 -20.78 -27.01
C VAL A 47 -6.26 -19.78 -27.90
N ARG A 48 -6.86 -18.61 -28.19
CA ARG A 48 -6.17 -17.55 -28.93
C ARG A 48 -4.92 -17.07 -28.18
N LEU A 49 -5.07 -16.73 -26.90
CA LEU A 49 -3.97 -16.27 -26.04
C LEU A 49 -2.80 -17.26 -26.01
N VAL A 50 -3.08 -18.55 -25.84
CA VAL A 50 -2.09 -19.64 -25.86
C VAL A 50 -1.25 -19.63 -27.14
N ASN A 51 -1.90 -19.47 -28.30
CA ASN A 51 -1.21 -19.52 -29.58
C ASN A 51 -0.27 -18.33 -29.79
N GLU A 52 -0.68 -17.11 -29.40
CA GLU A 52 0.18 -15.92 -29.45
C GLU A 52 1.32 -15.99 -28.40
N PHE A 53 1.04 -16.53 -27.20
CA PHE A 53 1.99 -16.54 -26.08
C PHE A 53 3.22 -17.43 -26.33
N ARG A 54 3.07 -18.54 -27.07
CA ARG A 54 4.16 -19.51 -27.35
C ARG A 54 5.37 -18.94 -28.08
N GLY A 55 5.23 -17.79 -28.75
CA GLY A 55 6.36 -17.08 -29.37
C GLY A 55 7.16 -16.20 -28.41
N LYS A 56 6.69 -16.02 -27.17
CA LYS A 56 7.13 -14.96 -26.25
C LYS A 56 7.39 -15.43 -24.82
N GLY A 57 6.80 -16.54 -24.40
CA GLY A 57 7.00 -17.13 -23.08
C GLY A 57 6.64 -18.62 -23.05
N ASP A 58 6.73 -19.20 -21.86
CA ASP A 58 6.49 -20.62 -21.63
C ASP A 58 5.02 -20.91 -21.26
N VAL A 59 4.40 -21.92 -21.87
CA VAL A 59 3.01 -22.32 -21.56
C VAL A 59 2.98 -23.51 -20.61
N VAL A 60 2.12 -23.44 -19.59
CA VAL A 60 1.95 -24.45 -18.55
C VAL A 60 0.46 -24.76 -18.37
N TRP A 61 0.11 -26.04 -18.41
CA TRP A 61 -1.25 -26.54 -18.23
C TRP A 61 -1.35 -27.28 -16.90
N LEU A 62 -2.29 -26.87 -16.05
CA LEU A 62 -2.62 -27.54 -14.79
C LEU A 62 -3.95 -28.27 -14.94
N GLN A 63 -4.00 -29.52 -14.51
CA GLN A 63 -5.21 -30.36 -14.55
C GLN A 63 -5.44 -30.98 -13.17
N SER A 64 -6.60 -30.76 -12.58
CA SER A 64 -7.00 -31.40 -11.33
C SER A 64 -7.31 -32.88 -11.57
N GLN A 65 -6.71 -33.76 -10.78
CA GLN A 65 -7.16 -35.15 -10.67
C GLN A 65 -7.04 -35.65 -9.24
N PHE A 66 -8.09 -36.29 -8.71
CA PHE A 66 -8.10 -36.83 -7.35
C PHE A 66 -8.81 -38.20 -7.24
N ASP A 67 -8.42 -38.97 -6.21
CA ASP A 67 -8.97 -40.28 -5.87
C ASP A 67 -9.74 -40.30 -4.53
N LYS A 68 -9.47 -39.33 -3.64
CA LYS A 68 -9.98 -39.25 -2.27
C LYS A 68 -10.30 -37.80 -1.89
N PRO A 69 -11.27 -37.56 -0.98
CA PRO A 69 -11.54 -36.22 -0.49
C PRO A 69 -10.35 -35.59 0.26
N VAL A 70 -10.15 -34.29 0.05
CA VAL A 70 -9.15 -33.44 0.73
C VAL A 70 -9.89 -32.44 1.64
N PRO A 71 -9.53 -32.31 2.93
CA PRO A 71 -10.21 -31.39 3.87
C PRO A 71 -10.21 -29.93 3.39
N VAL A 72 -11.34 -29.23 3.60
CA VAL A 72 -11.58 -27.83 3.14
C VAL A 72 -10.52 -26.88 3.70
N ASP A 73 -10.09 -27.14 4.93
CA ASP A 73 -9.13 -26.41 5.75
C ASP A 73 -7.68 -26.44 5.24
N THR A 74 -7.41 -27.12 4.12
CA THR A 74 -6.06 -27.21 3.53
C THR A 74 -5.66 -25.97 2.71
N GLU A 75 -6.58 -25.36 1.95
CA GLU A 75 -6.28 -24.28 0.99
C GLU A 75 -7.40 -23.22 0.89
N ALA A 76 -7.02 -21.97 0.58
CA ALA A 76 -7.96 -20.86 0.48
C ALA A 76 -8.71 -20.84 -0.86
N ILE A 77 -10.03 -21.00 -0.83
CA ILE A 77 -10.96 -20.91 -1.97
C ILE A 77 -12.18 -20.04 -1.60
N ILE A 78 -12.88 -19.49 -2.59
CA ILE A 78 -14.08 -18.67 -2.35
C ILE A 78 -15.32 -19.40 -2.88
N VAL A 79 -15.97 -20.15 -1.98
CA VAL A 79 -17.18 -20.96 -2.26
C VAL A 79 -18.43 -20.43 -1.55
N SER A 80 -18.36 -19.27 -0.90
CA SER A 80 -19.54 -18.60 -0.34
C SER A 80 -19.85 -17.31 -1.08
N ASN A 81 -21.13 -17.06 -1.32
CA ASN A 81 -21.61 -15.75 -1.79
C ASN A 81 -21.63 -14.72 -0.63
N THR A 82 -21.67 -15.20 0.61
CA THR A 82 -21.72 -14.35 1.82
C THR A 82 -20.30 -14.02 2.29
N PRO A 83 -19.94 -12.73 2.49
CA PRO A 83 -18.66 -12.38 3.11
C PRO A 83 -18.54 -12.99 4.50
N PRO A 84 -17.38 -13.55 4.90
CA PRO A 84 -17.23 -14.22 6.19
C PRO A 84 -17.59 -13.28 7.35
N VAL A 85 -18.50 -13.74 8.23
CA VAL A 85 -19.01 -12.95 9.34
C VAL A 85 -18.02 -13.00 10.50
N THR A 86 -17.46 -11.85 10.84
CA THR A 86 -16.59 -11.65 12.01
C THR A 86 -17.39 -11.74 13.31
N ARG A 87 -17.57 -12.96 13.84
CA ARG A 87 -18.05 -13.14 15.22
C ARG A 87 -16.92 -12.84 16.21
N HIS A 88 -17.19 -11.99 17.20
CA HIS A 88 -16.32 -11.86 18.37
C HIS A 88 -16.19 -13.21 19.08
N LYS A 89 -14.97 -13.60 19.45
CA LYS A 89 -14.72 -14.82 20.24
C LYS A 89 -14.62 -14.47 21.72
N ASP A 90 -15.67 -14.80 22.47
CA ASP A 90 -15.56 -14.96 23.92
C ASP A 90 -14.59 -16.08 24.28
N SER A 91 -13.92 -15.96 25.43
CA SER A 91 -12.86 -16.88 25.86
C SER A 91 -13.42 -18.22 26.39
N ARG A 92 -13.94 -19.08 25.51
CA ARG A 92 -14.29 -20.48 25.86
C ARG A 92 -14.34 -21.45 24.66
N GLY A 93 -13.16 -21.79 24.14
CA GLY A 93 -12.94 -22.93 23.24
C GLY A 93 -13.29 -22.70 21.76
N LEU A 94 -12.94 -23.70 20.94
CA LEU A 94 -13.36 -23.77 19.54
C LEU A 94 -14.80 -24.30 19.48
N SER A 95 -15.76 -23.39 19.49
CA SER A 95 -16.97 -23.60 18.69
C SER A 95 -16.70 -22.96 17.31
N MET A 96 -16.89 -23.74 16.24
CA MET A 96 -16.92 -23.19 14.89
C MET A 96 -18.12 -22.22 14.78
N ALA A 97 -18.16 -21.42 13.72
CA ALA A 97 -19.49 -21.16 13.17
C ALA A 97 -20.03 -22.54 12.76
N ALA A 98 -21.09 -23.01 13.42
CA ALA A 98 -21.83 -24.14 12.89
C ALA A 98 -22.28 -23.72 11.48
N VAL A 99 -21.68 -24.35 10.46
CA VAL A 99 -22.44 -24.73 9.28
C VAL A 99 -23.65 -25.47 9.85
N ASP A 100 -24.85 -25.02 9.51
CA ASP A 100 -26.05 -25.72 9.94
C ASP A 100 -25.90 -27.17 9.46
N PRO A 101 -25.97 -28.21 10.31
CA PRO A 101 -25.70 -29.58 9.86
C PRO A 101 -26.66 -30.08 8.76
N ASP A 102 -27.76 -29.34 8.51
CA ASP A 102 -28.69 -29.55 7.40
C ASP A 102 -28.37 -28.69 6.14
N GLU A 103 -27.39 -27.76 6.17
CA GLU A 103 -26.95 -26.95 5.02
C GLU A 103 -25.88 -27.69 4.20
N PRO A 104 -26.12 -27.98 2.91
CA PRO A 104 -25.23 -28.84 2.12
C PRO A 104 -23.91 -28.16 1.75
N ALA A 105 -22.82 -28.93 1.80
CA ALA A 105 -21.50 -28.47 1.39
C ALA A 105 -21.50 -28.00 -0.08
N ASP A 106 -20.98 -26.80 -0.32
CA ASP A 106 -21.03 -26.15 -1.65
C ASP A 106 -20.33 -26.98 -2.73
N GLU A 107 -20.95 -27.07 -3.91
CA GLU A 107 -20.46 -27.95 -4.98
C GLU A 107 -19.10 -27.50 -5.55
N GLU A 108 -18.75 -26.22 -5.45
CA GLU A 108 -17.45 -25.71 -5.88
C GLU A 108 -16.30 -26.08 -4.92
N ALA A 109 -16.61 -26.52 -3.69
CA ALA A 109 -15.64 -27.10 -2.75
C ALA A 109 -15.33 -28.58 -3.08
N PHE A 110 -15.12 -28.85 -4.38
CA PHE A 110 -15.26 -30.19 -4.96
C PHE A 110 -14.25 -31.23 -4.48
N LEU A 111 -13.04 -30.82 -4.07
CA LEU A 111 -12.07 -31.74 -3.48
C LEU A 111 -12.52 -32.25 -2.10
N SER A 112 -13.41 -31.54 -1.42
CA SER A 112 -13.83 -31.84 -0.05
C SER A 112 -15.19 -32.53 0.04
N GLN A 113 -15.83 -32.80 -1.10
CA GLN A 113 -17.08 -33.56 -1.17
C GLN A 113 -16.82 -35.04 -0.82
N PRO A 114 -17.73 -35.73 -0.09
CA PRO A 114 -17.53 -37.14 0.31
C PRO A 114 -17.32 -38.11 -0.86
N GLU A 115 -17.88 -37.79 -2.03
CA GLU A 115 -17.64 -38.49 -3.29
C GLU A 115 -17.12 -37.51 -4.36
N ALA A 116 -16.07 -37.91 -5.08
CA ALA A 116 -15.50 -37.14 -6.18
C ALA A 116 -16.46 -37.07 -7.39
N LYS A 117 -17.30 -36.04 -7.42
CA LYS A 117 -18.21 -35.73 -8.55
C LYS A 117 -17.46 -35.23 -9.79
N SER A 118 -16.49 -34.33 -9.60
CA SER A 118 -15.62 -33.77 -10.67
C SER A 118 -14.20 -34.35 -10.59
N ALA A 119 -13.39 -34.11 -11.62
CA ALA A 119 -11.94 -34.34 -11.69
C ALA A 119 -11.46 -35.73 -11.20
N LYS A 120 -12.33 -36.74 -11.31
CA LYS A 120 -12.07 -38.12 -10.92
C LYS A 120 -11.10 -38.79 -11.90
N ILE A 121 -10.00 -39.37 -11.40
CA ILE A 121 -8.95 -40.01 -12.24
C ILE A 121 -9.58 -40.96 -13.28
N GLY A 122 -9.25 -40.73 -14.56
CA GLY A 122 -9.69 -41.57 -15.68
C GLY A 122 -11.13 -41.34 -16.17
N SER A 123 -11.90 -40.42 -15.57
CA SER A 123 -13.25 -40.08 -16.07
C SER A 123 -13.19 -39.31 -17.40
N TRP A 124 -14.35 -39.12 -18.05
CA TRP A 124 -14.48 -38.15 -19.15
C TRP A 124 -14.31 -36.72 -18.64
N GLY A 125 -14.94 -36.39 -17.51
CA GLY A 125 -14.90 -35.08 -16.87
C GLY A 125 -13.49 -34.58 -16.55
N ALA A 126 -12.57 -35.48 -16.18
CA ALA A 126 -11.18 -35.18 -15.86
C ALA A 126 -10.26 -35.00 -17.10
N LYS A 127 -10.77 -35.15 -18.33
CA LYS A 127 -10.00 -34.85 -19.55
C LYS A 127 -10.07 -33.37 -19.89
N MET A 128 -9.03 -32.87 -20.55
CA MET A 128 -9.03 -31.56 -21.21
C MET A 128 -10.18 -31.48 -22.24
N ILE A 129 -10.81 -30.32 -22.40
CA ILE A 129 -11.79 -30.12 -23.48
C ILE A 129 -11.13 -30.23 -24.86
N SER A 130 -11.86 -30.72 -25.87
CA SER A 130 -11.28 -31.03 -27.19
C SER A 130 -10.57 -29.83 -27.84
N VAL A 131 -11.14 -28.62 -27.75
CA VAL A 131 -10.55 -27.39 -28.33
C VAL A 131 -9.23 -27.00 -27.65
N MET A 132 -9.05 -27.34 -26.37
CA MET A 132 -7.78 -27.13 -25.65
C MET A 132 -6.81 -28.29 -25.85
N GLU A 133 -7.30 -29.52 -26.02
CA GLU A 133 -6.49 -30.69 -26.39
C GLU A 133 -5.87 -30.52 -27.79
N GLU A 134 -6.66 -30.07 -28.78
CA GLU A 134 -6.19 -29.66 -30.10
C GLU A 134 -5.19 -28.49 -30.04
N ALA A 135 -5.33 -27.61 -29.05
CA ALA A 135 -4.43 -26.49 -28.87
C ALA A 135 -3.07 -26.89 -28.27
N LEU A 136 -2.89 -28.09 -27.67
CA LEU A 136 -1.65 -28.49 -26.97
C LEU A 136 -0.41 -28.53 -27.88
N SER A 137 0.74 -28.10 -27.37
CA SER A 137 2.04 -28.21 -28.06
C SER A 137 3.03 -29.06 -27.25
N ASN A 138 3.89 -29.81 -27.95
CA ASN A 138 4.97 -30.61 -27.36
C ASN A 138 6.09 -29.81 -26.64
N ARG A 139 5.97 -28.48 -26.58
CA ARG A 139 6.85 -27.56 -25.84
C ARG A 139 6.24 -27.12 -24.50
N ASP A 140 4.94 -27.30 -24.34
CA ASP A 140 4.22 -26.87 -23.15
C ASP A 140 4.54 -27.81 -21.98
N THR A 141 4.33 -27.32 -20.75
CA THR A 141 4.50 -28.13 -19.53
C THR A 141 3.15 -28.54 -19.00
N ILE A 142 2.78 -29.82 -19.06
CA ILE A 142 1.52 -30.33 -18.50
C ILE A 142 1.78 -30.92 -17.11
N LEU A 143 1.00 -30.51 -16.11
CA LEU A 143 1.10 -30.98 -14.73
C LEU A 143 -0.29 -31.36 -14.19
N THR A 144 -0.37 -32.51 -13.54
CA THR A 144 -1.53 -32.91 -12.74
C THR A 144 -1.39 -32.35 -11.32
N LYS A 145 -2.49 -31.86 -10.73
CA LYS A 145 -2.57 -31.42 -9.32
C LYS A 145 -3.67 -32.16 -8.58
N SER A 146 -3.45 -32.44 -7.29
CA SER A 146 -4.43 -33.04 -6.35
C SER A 146 -5.03 -32.00 -5.40
N HIS A 147 -4.74 -30.72 -5.63
CA HIS A 147 -5.11 -29.58 -4.78
C HIS A 147 -5.73 -28.47 -5.66
N TYR A 148 -6.28 -27.42 -5.05
CA TYR A 148 -6.78 -26.27 -5.80
C TYR A 148 -5.61 -25.46 -6.36
N SER A 149 -4.56 -25.24 -5.56
CA SER A 149 -3.31 -24.59 -5.98
C SER A 149 -2.50 -25.46 -6.95
N GLY A 150 -2.00 -24.84 -8.02
CA GLY A 150 -1.00 -25.41 -8.91
C GLY A 150 0.38 -25.60 -8.29
N PHE A 151 0.69 -24.95 -7.17
CA PHE A 151 2.00 -25.03 -6.52
C PHE A 151 2.09 -26.18 -5.50
N ASN A 152 0.99 -26.50 -4.84
CA ASN A 152 0.96 -27.55 -3.82
C ASN A 152 0.99 -28.97 -4.43
N GLY A 153 1.98 -29.77 -4.03
CA GLY A 153 2.14 -31.16 -4.48
C GLY A 153 2.63 -31.35 -5.93
N THR A 154 2.90 -30.28 -6.69
CA THR A 154 3.36 -30.37 -8.10
C THR A 154 4.83 -29.96 -8.26
N THR A 155 5.36 -30.03 -9.49
CA THR A 155 6.70 -29.50 -9.82
C THR A 155 6.68 -28.09 -10.42
N LEU A 156 5.54 -27.38 -10.40
CA LEU A 156 5.33 -26.06 -11.02
C LEU A 156 6.42 -25.04 -10.63
N LEU A 157 6.65 -24.86 -9.32
CA LEU A 157 7.66 -23.93 -8.82
C LEU A 157 9.06 -24.24 -9.36
N ARG A 158 9.41 -25.53 -9.46
CA ARG A 158 10.69 -25.99 -9.99
C ARG A 158 10.80 -25.74 -11.49
N ALA A 159 9.72 -25.98 -12.25
CA ALA A 159 9.68 -25.74 -13.69
C ALA A 159 9.81 -24.25 -14.03
N LEU A 160 9.08 -23.38 -13.31
CA LEU A 160 9.14 -21.93 -13.48
C LEU A 160 10.53 -21.37 -13.11
N ARG A 161 11.09 -21.76 -11.95
CA ARG A 161 12.44 -21.33 -11.52
C ARG A 161 13.55 -21.84 -12.44
N ALA A 162 13.47 -23.09 -12.91
CA ALA A 162 14.45 -23.63 -13.86
C ALA A 162 14.47 -22.89 -15.23
N LYS A 163 13.37 -22.20 -15.56
CA LYS A 163 13.23 -21.36 -16.76
C LYS A 163 13.44 -19.86 -16.47
N MET A 164 13.83 -19.48 -15.25
CA MET A 164 13.92 -18.08 -14.78
C MET A 164 12.63 -17.26 -15.02
N VAL A 165 11.47 -17.92 -14.90
CA VAL A 165 10.17 -17.23 -14.99
C VAL A 165 9.91 -16.46 -13.70
N MET A 166 9.71 -15.16 -13.82
CA MET A 166 9.38 -14.24 -12.71
C MET A 166 8.02 -13.55 -12.90
N GLU A 167 7.39 -13.72 -14.06
CA GLU A 167 6.11 -13.12 -14.42
C GLU A 167 5.15 -14.21 -14.92
N VAL A 168 3.99 -14.33 -14.29
CA VAL A 168 2.99 -15.36 -14.60
C VAL A 168 1.64 -14.75 -14.95
N PHE A 169 1.12 -15.15 -16.11
CA PHE A 169 -0.23 -14.87 -16.57
C PHE A 169 -1.09 -16.08 -16.19
N ILE A 170 -2.20 -15.88 -15.47
CA ILE A 170 -3.01 -16.97 -14.95
C ILE A 170 -4.45 -16.83 -15.44
N CYS A 171 -4.99 -17.92 -16.00
CA CYS A 171 -6.40 -18.05 -16.40
C CYS A 171 -6.88 -19.50 -16.29
N GLY A 172 -8.19 -19.74 -16.28
CA GLY A 172 -8.72 -21.08 -16.02
C GLY A 172 -10.15 -21.14 -15.51
N SER A 173 -10.64 -22.34 -15.21
CA SER A 173 -11.94 -22.57 -14.57
C SER A 173 -11.76 -23.28 -13.23
N MET A 174 -12.12 -22.74 -12.07
CA MET A 174 -12.90 -21.52 -11.81
C MET A 174 -12.04 -20.39 -11.24
N ALA A 175 -12.39 -19.15 -11.60
CA ALA A 175 -11.75 -17.90 -11.19
C ALA A 175 -11.62 -17.78 -9.66
N ASN A 176 -12.63 -18.24 -8.93
CA ASN A 176 -12.76 -18.17 -7.48
C ASN A 176 -12.26 -19.43 -6.73
N VAL A 177 -11.72 -20.41 -7.46
CA VAL A 177 -11.26 -21.70 -6.90
C VAL A 177 -9.82 -21.98 -7.33
N GLY A 178 -9.58 -22.77 -8.39
CA GLY A 178 -8.23 -23.18 -8.80
C GLY A 178 -7.34 -22.01 -9.26
N VAL A 179 -7.92 -21.03 -9.95
CA VAL A 179 -7.20 -19.81 -10.36
C VAL A 179 -6.81 -18.97 -9.15
N TYR A 180 -7.74 -18.80 -8.19
CA TYR A 180 -7.52 -18.05 -6.95
C TYR A 180 -6.41 -18.65 -6.09
N ALA A 181 -6.49 -19.94 -5.79
CA ALA A 181 -5.48 -20.64 -4.99
C ALA A 181 -4.09 -20.62 -5.66
N THR A 182 -4.03 -20.85 -6.97
CA THR A 182 -2.76 -20.82 -7.73
C THR A 182 -2.14 -19.42 -7.77
N ALA A 183 -2.94 -18.37 -7.88
CA ALA A 183 -2.45 -16.99 -7.88
C ALA A 183 -1.95 -16.55 -6.48
N LEU A 184 -2.63 -16.96 -5.41
CA LEU A 184 -2.22 -16.64 -4.04
C LEU A 184 -0.86 -17.27 -3.68
N ASP A 185 -0.63 -18.53 -4.06
CA ASP A 185 0.66 -19.19 -3.87
C ASP A 185 1.79 -18.62 -4.75
N ALA A 186 1.48 -18.21 -5.99
CA ALA A 186 2.46 -17.54 -6.86
C ALA A 186 3.05 -16.27 -6.21
N ALA A 187 2.21 -15.53 -5.47
CA ALA A 187 2.63 -14.34 -4.73
C ALA A 187 3.56 -14.69 -3.56
N GLY A 188 3.22 -15.75 -2.80
CA GLY A 188 4.08 -16.33 -1.77
C GLY A 188 5.42 -16.89 -2.29
N HIS A 189 5.62 -16.93 -3.61
CA HIS A 189 6.86 -17.31 -4.27
C HIS A 189 7.57 -16.15 -4.99
N GLY A 190 7.07 -14.92 -4.86
CA GLY A 190 7.70 -13.70 -5.37
C GLY A 190 7.50 -13.47 -6.88
N MET A 191 6.48 -14.08 -7.49
CA MET A 191 6.18 -13.89 -8.91
C MET A 191 5.29 -12.66 -9.13
N SER A 192 5.55 -11.89 -10.18
CA SER A 192 4.61 -10.89 -10.67
C SER A 192 3.44 -11.58 -11.36
N ILE A 193 2.21 -11.29 -10.96
CA ILE A 193 1.01 -12.00 -11.44
C ILE A 193 0.15 -11.07 -12.29
N THR A 194 -0.31 -11.57 -13.43
CA THR A 194 -1.43 -10.99 -14.19
C THR A 194 -2.57 -12.01 -14.27
N ILE A 195 -3.76 -11.67 -13.78
CA ILE A 195 -4.97 -12.48 -14.01
C ILE A 195 -5.59 -12.03 -15.33
N VAL A 196 -5.85 -12.98 -16.24
CA VAL A 196 -6.47 -12.67 -17.54
C VAL A 196 -7.98 -12.84 -17.42
N GLU A 197 -8.69 -11.80 -16.96
CA GLU A 197 -10.04 -11.91 -16.38
C GLU A 197 -11.11 -12.43 -17.36
N ASP A 198 -10.98 -12.14 -18.65
CA ASP A 198 -11.88 -12.62 -19.70
C ASP A 198 -11.59 -14.05 -20.17
N CYS A 199 -10.48 -14.64 -19.72
CA CYS A 199 -10.12 -16.06 -19.86
C CYS A 199 -10.39 -16.89 -18.59
N CYS A 200 -10.97 -16.29 -17.54
CA CYS A 200 -11.28 -16.96 -16.28
C CYS A 200 -12.77 -17.33 -16.19
N GLY A 201 -13.10 -18.62 -16.26
CA GLY A 201 -14.47 -19.11 -16.10
C GLY A 201 -14.96 -19.03 -14.65
N TYR A 202 -16.26 -18.76 -14.45
CA TYR A 202 -16.93 -18.79 -13.15
C TYR A 202 -18.42 -19.17 -13.27
N ARG A 203 -19.03 -19.53 -12.13
CA ARG A 203 -20.48 -19.81 -11.99
C ARG A 203 -21.23 -18.72 -11.20
N SER A 204 -20.52 -17.93 -10.40
CA SER A 204 -21.07 -16.80 -9.64
C SER A 204 -20.23 -15.54 -9.85
N GLU A 205 -20.84 -14.53 -10.49
CA GLU A 205 -20.25 -13.18 -10.67
C GLU A 205 -19.82 -12.59 -9.30
N GLN A 206 -20.57 -12.89 -8.23
CA GLN A 206 -20.25 -12.45 -6.88
C GLN A 206 -19.00 -13.12 -6.30
N ARG A 207 -18.79 -14.42 -6.55
CA ARG A 207 -17.56 -15.14 -6.14
C ARG A 207 -16.35 -14.69 -6.96
N GLN A 208 -16.51 -14.47 -8.27
CA GLN A 208 -15.44 -13.94 -9.12
C GLN A 208 -15.02 -12.53 -8.70
N LEU A 209 -15.97 -11.63 -8.43
CA LEU A 209 -15.67 -10.26 -7.99
C LEU A 209 -15.03 -10.20 -6.60
N ALA A 210 -15.32 -11.18 -5.73
CA ALA A 210 -14.61 -11.36 -4.46
C ALA A 210 -13.19 -11.89 -4.70
N ALA A 211 -13.01 -12.91 -5.54
CA ALA A 211 -11.71 -13.49 -5.85
C ALA A 211 -10.74 -12.48 -6.49
N VAL A 212 -11.18 -11.76 -7.52
CA VAL A 212 -10.37 -10.74 -8.19
C VAL A 212 -10.00 -9.60 -7.24
N ARG A 213 -10.92 -9.17 -6.37
CA ARG A 213 -10.63 -8.15 -5.33
C ARG A 213 -9.58 -8.65 -4.35
N ASN A 214 -9.82 -9.81 -3.74
CA ASN A 214 -8.91 -10.40 -2.76
C ASN A 214 -7.52 -10.66 -3.34
N LEU A 215 -7.40 -11.07 -4.61
CA LEU A 215 -6.09 -11.21 -5.26
C LEU A 215 -5.38 -9.86 -5.43
N MET A 216 -6.07 -8.82 -5.93
CA MET A 216 -5.45 -7.49 -6.05
C MET A 216 -4.99 -6.95 -4.68
N GLU A 217 -5.78 -7.17 -3.64
CA GLU A 217 -5.52 -6.70 -2.27
C GLU A 217 -4.39 -7.47 -1.57
N LEU A 218 -4.38 -8.81 -1.68
CA LEU A 218 -3.40 -9.68 -1.00
C LEU A 218 -2.09 -9.86 -1.78
N THR A 219 -2.10 -9.71 -3.11
CA THR A 219 -0.94 -10.02 -3.97
C THR A 219 -0.43 -8.85 -4.79
N GLY A 220 -1.22 -7.79 -4.98
CA GLY A 220 -0.89 -6.69 -5.89
C GLY A 220 -0.88 -7.09 -7.38
N CYS A 221 -1.53 -8.20 -7.75
CA CYS A 221 -1.59 -8.67 -9.13
C CYS A 221 -2.24 -7.65 -10.09
N GLU A 222 -1.77 -7.62 -11.33
CA GLU A 222 -2.46 -6.89 -12.40
C GLU A 222 -3.65 -7.71 -12.94
N ILE A 223 -4.66 -7.03 -13.45
CA ILE A 223 -5.83 -7.64 -14.11
C ILE A 223 -5.89 -7.09 -15.54
N ALA A 224 -5.96 -7.98 -16.53
CA ALA A 224 -5.95 -7.62 -17.95
C ALA A 224 -6.93 -8.50 -18.75
N SER A 225 -7.33 -8.03 -19.92
CA SER A 225 -7.98 -8.87 -20.95
C SER A 225 -6.95 -9.61 -21.82
N ALA A 226 -7.36 -10.72 -22.44
CA ALA A 226 -6.52 -11.47 -23.37
C ALA A 226 -5.98 -10.59 -24.52
N GLU A 227 -6.79 -9.64 -25.02
CA GLU A 227 -6.35 -8.70 -26.06
C GLU A 227 -5.24 -7.76 -25.55
N GLU A 228 -5.36 -7.24 -24.33
CA GLU A 228 -4.32 -6.38 -23.73
C GLU A 228 -3.02 -7.16 -23.49
N VAL A 229 -3.10 -8.44 -23.11
CA VAL A 229 -1.92 -9.31 -23.01
C VAL A 229 -1.28 -9.53 -24.39
N ILE A 230 -2.08 -9.85 -25.42
CA ILE A 230 -1.59 -10.06 -26.80
C ILE A 230 -0.96 -8.77 -27.37
N GLU A 231 -1.59 -7.61 -27.18
CA GLU A 231 -1.04 -6.30 -27.59
C GLU A 231 0.30 -6.01 -26.90
N ASN A 232 0.42 -6.26 -25.59
CA ASN A 232 1.66 -6.08 -24.84
C ASN A 232 2.76 -7.07 -25.28
N LEU A 233 2.40 -8.28 -25.70
CA LEU A 233 3.34 -9.28 -26.24
C LEU A 233 3.83 -8.94 -27.66
N HIS A 234 2.99 -8.28 -28.47
CA HIS A 234 3.34 -7.80 -29.81
C HIS A 234 4.03 -6.44 -29.84
N SER A 235 3.89 -5.63 -28.78
CA SER A 235 4.55 -4.34 -28.61
C SER A 235 6.06 -4.48 -28.40
N ASN A 236 6.80 -4.58 -29.51
CA ASN A 236 8.26 -4.71 -29.49
C ASN A 236 8.92 -3.36 -29.13
N PRO A 237 9.76 -3.27 -28.08
CA PRO A 237 10.30 -2.01 -27.57
C PRO A 237 11.30 -1.29 -28.49
N ALA A 238 11.57 -1.84 -29.68
CA ALA A 238 12.49 -1.28 -30.68
C ALA A 238 11.84 -0.30 -31.68
N THR A 239 10.52 -0.05 -31.60
CA THR A 239 9.75 0.57 -32.70
C THR A 239 9.38 2.05 -32.49
N THR A 240 9.89 2.70 -31.45
CA THR A 240 9.75 4.15 -31.18
C THR A 240 11.05 4.93 -31.43
N SER A 241 11.69 4.66 -32.58
CA SER A 241 12.66 5.58 -33.16
C SER A 241 11.92 6.79 -33.75
N PRO A 242 12.21 8.05 -33.37
CA PRO A 242 11.60 9.21 -34.00
C PRO A 242 11.99 9.28 -35.49
N GLN A 243 11.00 9.39 -36.39
CA GLN A 243 11.32 9.80 -37.76
C GLN A 243 11.80 11.26 -37.75
N PRO A 244 12.92 11.60 -38.40
CA PRO A 244 13.29 12.99 -38.62
C PRO A 244 12.25 13.67 -39.52
N PRO A 245 11.92 14.96 -39.29
CA PRO A 245 10.87 15.63 -40.04
C PRO A 245 11.22 15.75 -41.53
N ILE A 246 10.19 15.65 -42.38
CA ILE A 246 10.29 15.82 -43.83
C ILE A 246 10.63 17.28 -44.12
N SER A 247 11.91 17.56 -44.39
CA SER A 247 12.37 18.89 -44.79
C SER A 247 12.04 19.18 -46.26
N ALA A 248 11.63 20.42 -46.55
CA ALA A 248 11.26 20.83 -47.90
C ALA A 248 12.50 21.01 -48.80
N ALA A 249 12.37 20.63 -50.07
CA ALA A 249 13.49 20.62 -51.02
C ALA A 249 13.80 22.01 -51.60
N PRO A 250 15.08 22.42 -51.69
CA PRO A 250 15.55 23.43 -52.64
C PRO A 250 15.78 22.80 -54.03
N THR A 251 15.55 23.56 -55.10
CA THR A 251 15.80 23.16 -56.49
C THR A 251 17.28 23.35 -56.91
N PRO A 252 17.75 22.66 -57.97
CA PRO A 252 19.17 22.29 -58.09
C PRO A 252 19.99 23.10 -59.11
N PHE A 253 21.33 23.02 -59.00
CA PHE A 253 22.31 23.09 -60.11
C PHE A 253 23.64 22.38 -59.69
N PRO A 254 24.56 21.99 -60.61
CA PRO A 254 25.04 20.61 -60.59
C PRO A 254 26.57 20.38 -60.63
N SER A 255 26.95 19.13 -60.34
CA SER A 255 28.19 18.44 -60.74
C SER A 255 29.52 18.84 -60.07
N VAL A 256 30.22 17.85 -59.51
CA VAL A 256 31.50 17.30 -60.04
C VAL A 256 31.94 16.09 -59.19
N MET A 257 32.50 15.05 -59.82
CA MET A 257 33.18 13.91 -59.17
C MET A 257 34.67 13.93 -59.54
N PRO A 258 35.56 13.65 -58.57
CA PRO A 258 36.53 12.55 -58.72
C PRO A 258 36.67 11.75 -57.41
N THR A 259 36.65 10.41 -57.35
CA THR A 259 37.54 9.36 -57.93
C THR A 259 38.98 9.32 -57.40
N GLY A 260 39.32 8.28 -56.62
CA GLY A 260 40.66 7.90 -56.11
C GLY A 260 40.62 7.49 -54.63
N SER A 261 40.77 6.22 -54.23
CA SER A 261 42.02 5.41 -54.09
C SER A 261 42.98 5.94 -53.00
N THR A 262 43.52 5.15 -52.05
CA THR A 262 43.68 3.67 -51.97
C THR A 262 44.09 3.18 -50.55
N GLN A 263 43.68 1.96 -50.15
CA GLN A 263 44.25 1.12 -49.06
C GLN A 263 44.18 1.69 -47.60
N ARG A 264 44.24 0.91 -46.51
CA ARG A 264 44.59 -0.51 -46.29
C ARG A 264 43.98 -1.07 -44.98
N ARG A 265 43.44 -2.31 -45.00
CA ARG A 265 43.20 -3.22 -43.83
C ARG A 265 42.19 -2.76 -42.74
N ASP A 266 41.55 -3.64 -41.95
CA ASP A 266 41.62 -5.12 -41.80
C ASP A 266 40.27 -5.83 -42.08
N GLU A 267 40.23 -7.17 -42.00
CA GLU A 267 39.06 -8.05 -42.24
C GLU A 267 38.52 -8.71 -40.94
N PHE A 268 37.49 -9.57 -41.09
CA PHE A 268 36.70 -10.29 -40.06
C PHE A 268 35.62 -9.44 -39.35
N SER A 269 34.30 -9.60 -39.48
CA SER A 269 33.34 -10.56 -40.09
C SER A 269 32.48 -11.32 -39.07
N ASN A 270 31.17 -11.07 -39.15
CA ASN A 270 29.99 -11.85 -38.70
C ASN A 270 29.93 -12.42 -37.24
N PRO A 271 28.87 -12.15 -36.44
CA PRO A 271 28.77 -12.62 -35.05
C PRO A 271 28.56 -14.14 -34.81
N SER A 272 28.61 -14.99 -35.85
CA SER A 272 28.23 -16.41 -35.75
C SER A 272 29.18 -17.26 -34.91
N ASP A 273 30.48 -16.96 -34.94
CA ASP A 273 31.52 -17.94 -34.61
C ASP A 273 31.82 -18.00 -33.09
N ILE A 274 31.36 -16.99 -32.33
CA ILE A 274 31.52 -16.92 -30.87
C ILE A 274 30.72 -18.04 -30.17
N LEU A 275 29.53 -18.38 -30.68
CA LEU A 275 28.67 -19.41 -30.07
C LEU A 275 29.22 -20.83 -30.27
N THR A 276 29.99 -21.07 -31.33
CA THR A 276 30.63 -22.39 -31.56
C THR A 276 31.76 -22.66 -30.55
N SER A 277 32.42 -21.61 -30.04
CA SER A 277 33.56 -21.76 -29.12
C SER A 277 33.18 -22.15 -27.67
N LEU A 278 31.89 -22.08 -27.29
CA LEU A 278 31.43 -22.40 -25.93
C LEU A 278 30.88 -23.83 -25.77
N ALA A 279 30.67 -24.56 -26.87
CA ALA A 279 30.13 -25.93 -26.84
C ALA A 279 31.17 -27.02 -26.46
N GLY A 280 32.42 -26.65 -26.16
CA GLY A 280 33.55 -27.59 -26.02
C GLY A 280 33.86 -28.12 -24.61
N LEU A 281 33.35 -27.49 -23.55
CA LEU A 281 33.77 -27.79 -22.16
C LEU A 281 32.90 -28.87 -21.49
N ARG A 282 33.20 -30.14 -21.79
CA ARG A 282 32.79 -31.28 -20.94
C ARG A 282 33.81 -31.50 -19.82
N LEU A 283 33.35 -31.48 -18.57
CA LEU A 283 34.15 -31.93 -17.43
C LEU A 283 33.80 -33.39 -17.10
N GLU A 284 34.72 -34.32 -17.37
CA GLU A 284 34.53 -35.73 -17.03
C GLU A 284 34.83 -36.01 -15.55
N ALA A 285 33.81 -36.40 -14.78
CA ALA A 285 33.99 -36.95 -13.44
C ALA A 285 34.52 -38.39 -13.52
N ARG A 286 35.84 -38.57 -13.40
CA ARG A 286 36.48 -39.89 -13.40
C ARG A 286 36.00 -40.76 -12.24
N ARG A 287 35.75 -42.04 -12.51
CA ARG A 287 35.70 -43.10 -11.50
C ARG A 287 37.12 -43.43 -11.01
N PRO A 288 37.34 -43.70 -9.72
CA PRO A 288 38.45 -44.53 -9.26
C PRO A 288 38.11 -46.01 -9.46
N ASP A 289 39.07 -46.80 -9.92
CA ASP A 289 38.91 -48.26 -10.08
C ASP A 289 39.39 -49.05 -8.84
N LYS A 290 39.04 -50.34 -8.80
CA LYS A 290 39.24 -51.24 -7.66
C LYS A 290 40.70 -51.63 -7.41
N VAL A 291 41.02 -51.92 -6.14
CA VAL A 291 41.99 -52.95 -5.73
C VAL A 291 41.34 -53.84 -4.65
N ALA A 292 41.76 -55.10 -4.56
CA ALA A 292 41.06 -56.20 -3.89
C ALA A 292 41.13 -56.22 -2.35
N GLY A 293 40.22 -57.01 -1.74
CA GLY A 293 40.24 -57.44 -0.33
C GLY A 293 39.07 -58.38 -0.05
N ASP A 294 39.35 -59.58 0.46
CA ASP A 294 38.36 -60.66 0.68
C ASP A 294 37.47 -60.45 1.93
N GLY A 295 36.29 -61.09 1.96
CA GLY A 295 35.44 -61.16 3.16
C GLY A 295 34.02 -61.69 2.89
N ALA A 296 33.71 -62.90 3.36
CA ALA A 296 32.47 -63.62 3.01
C ALA A 296 31.37 -63.55 4.08
N ALA A 297 30.11 -63.51 3.62
CA ALA A 297 28.88 -63.95 4.33
C ALA A 297 28.46 -63.12 5.59
N ASN A 298 27.28 -63.28 6.22
CA ASN A 298 26.06 -64.05 5.92
C ASN A 298 24.82 -63.45 6.68
N HIS A 299 23.59 -63.92 6.37
CA HIS A 299 22.33 -63.82 7.17
C HIS A 299 21.81 -62.40 7.57
N GLN A 300 20.56 -62.01 7.24
CA GLN A 300 19.22 -62.34 7.81
C GLN A 300 18.85 -61.66 9.15
N ALA A 301 17.60 -61.14 9.19
CA ALA A 301 16.58 -60.97 10.26
C ALA A 301 16.95 -61.10 11.77
N SER A 302 16.25 -60.49 12.75
CA SER A 302 14.80 -60.18 12.84
C SER A 302 14.41 -59.13 13.92
N GLN A 303 13.09 -58.95 14.12
CA GLN A 303 12.32 -58.66 15.36
C GLN A 303 12.98 -59.02 16.72
N ALA A 304 12.58 -58.50 17.90
CA ALA A 304 11.70 -57.37 18.33
C ALA A 304 11.74 -57.19 19.90
N ASP A 305 10.93 -56.25 20.44
CA ASP A 305 10.25 -56.22 21.76
C ASP A 305 11.00 -56.20 23.14
N SER A 306 10.95 -55.01 23.77
CA SER A 306 10.42 -54.63 25.13
C SER A 306 10.88 -55.22 26.50
N GLU A 307 10.72 -54.36 27.54
CA GLU A 307 10.77 -54.58 29.02
C GLU A 307 12.19 -54.72 29.65
N GLU A 308 12.49 -54.40 30.92
CA GLU A 308 11.67 -54.23 32.16
C GLU A 308 12.15 -53.06 33.11
N ASN A 309 11.86 -53.15 34.43
CA ASN A 309 11.86 -52.12 35.51
C ASN A 309 13.12 -52.23 36.45
N PRO A 310 13.27 -51.69 37.71
CA PRO A 310 12.50 -50.71 38.50
C PRO A 310 13.28 -49.64 39.36
N GLN A 311 12.45 -48.81 40.01
CA GLN A 311 12.60 -47.77 41.08
C GLN A 311 13.51 -48.05 42.31
N PRO A 312 13.85 -47.03 43.14
CA PRO A 312 13.16 -46.91 44.45
C PRO A 312 12.87 -45.46 44.95
N LYS A 313 12.19 -45.34 46.11
CA LYS A 313 11.69 -44.08 46.75
C LYS A 313 12.26 -43.86 48.17
N ARG A 314 12.16 -42.64 48.71
CA ARG A 314 11.86 -42.42 50.15
C ARG A 314 11.13 -41.08 50.42
N GLN A 315 10.49 -40.96 51.58
CA GLN A 315 9.71 -39.81 52.08
C GLN A 315 10.32 -39.31 53.41
N GLU A 316 10.02 -38.07 53.83
CA GLU A 316 9.50 -37.77 55.18
C GLU A 316 9.00 -36.31 55.30
N ALA A 317 8.35 -35.94 56.42
CA ALA A 317 7.62 -34.65 56.56
C ALA A 317 7.44 -34.15 58.00
N SER A 318 7.54 -32.83 58.21
CA SER A 318 7.06 -32.04 59.38
C SER A 318 7.39 -30.55 59.23
N ARG A 319 6.82 -29.58 59.96
CA ARG A 319 5.46 -29.35 60.51
C ARG A 319 5.43 -27.96 61.21
N LYS A 320 4.35 -27.19 61.00
CA LYS A 320 3.70 -26.26 61.96
C LYS A 320 4.31 -24.88 62.37
N ASN A 321 3.36 -23.95 62.59
CA ASN A 321 3.27 -22.92 63.66
C ASN A 321 4.12 -21.62 63.58
N THR A 322 3.65 -20.42 64.00
CA THR A 322 2.30 -19.83 64.26
C THR A 322 2.41 -18.30 64.52
N THR A 323 1.30 -17.54 64.40
CA THR A 323 1.01 -16.22 65.10
C THR A 323 1.95 -15.02 64.81
N SER A 324 1.63 -13.73 65.06
CA SER A 324 0.34 -13.01 65.20
C SER A 324 0.53 -11.49 64.98
N ALA A 325 -0.56 -10.80 64.62
CA ALA A 325 -0.70 -9.36 64.38
C ALA A 325 -0.51 -8.43 65.62
N VAL A 326 -0.53 -7.10 65.41
CA VAL A 326 -1.32 -6.05 66.14
C VAL A 326 -0.70 -4.62 66.08
N MET A 327 -1.49 -3.62 65.61
CA MET A 327 -1.40 -2.14 65.85
C MET A 327 -0.15 -1.32 65.39
N ALA A 328 -0.16 0.04 65.39
CA ALA A 328 -1.17 1.03 64.94
C ALA A 328 -0.64 2.51 65.01
N ASP A 329 -1.02 3.32 64.01
CA ASP A 329 -1.40 4.76 64.07
C ASP A 329 -0.37 5.89 64.40
N GLN A 330 -0.76 7.11 63.99
CA GLN A 330 -0.38 8.48 64.42
C GLN A 330 0.79 9.27 63.79
N LYS A 331 0.53 10.59 63.74
CA LYS A 331 1.29 11.73 63.16
C LYS A 331 1.02 12.94 64.07
N PRO A 332 1.97 13.85 64.34
CA PRO A 332 1.74 15.26 63.92
C PRO A 332 3.01 16.14 63.67
N ARG A 333 2.71 17.40 63.27
CA ARG A 333 3.40 18.73 63.39
C ARG A 333 4.63 18.92 64.32
N SER A 334 5.50 19.96 64.21
CA SER A 334 5.54 21.21 63.37
C SER A 334 6.89 22.00 63.47
N SER A 335 7.07 23.04 62.60
CA SER A 335 7.82 24.33 62.79
C SER A 335 9.37 24.28 62.95
N GLU A 336 10.24 25.29 62.72
CA GLU A 336 10.27 26.78 62.56
C GLU A 336 11.35 27.22 61.48
N LEU A 337 11.23 28.28 60.64
CA LEU A 337 11.51 29.77 60.74
C LEU A 337 13.02 30.19 60.88
N ILE A 338 13.69 31.23 60.28
CA ILE A 338 13.54 32.33 59.25
C ILE A 338 15.01 32.72 58.74
N VAL A 339 15.22 33.74 57.86
CA VAL A 339 16.47 34.56 57.54
C VAL A 339 17.30 34.12 56.31
N GLU A 340 17.70 34.94 55.31
CA GLU A 340 17.38 36.33 54.86
C GLU A 340 17.76 36.59 53.35
N LYS A 341 17.07 37.56 52.69
CA LYS A 341 17.50 38.58 51.65
C LYS A 341 18.32 38.20 50.39
N ASP A 342 18.25 38.92 49.25
CA ASP A 342 17.47 40.09 48.75
C ASP A 342 17.33 39.93 47.20
N ASP A 343 16.20 40.18 46.53
CA ASP A 343 15.57 41.46 46.09
C ASP A 343 16.23 42.21 44.89
N LYS A 344 15.55 42.19 43.72
CA LYS A 344 15.04 43.41 43.02
C LYS A 344 14.18 43.14 41.79
N SER A 345 13.18 43.99 41.58
CA SER A 345 12.31 44.11 40.37
C SER A 345 12.22 45.60 39.94
N ILE A 346 11.14 46.07 39.26
CA ILE A 346 10.77 47.46 38.81
C ILE A 346 10.98 47.70 37.28
N VAL A 347 10.03 48.21 36.45
CA VAL A 347 8.60 48.64 36.66
C VAL A 347 7.81 48.77 35.33
N LEU A 348 6.47 48.90 35.42
CA LEU A 348 5.54 49.28 34.33
C LEU A 348 5.17 50.79 34.38
N ILE A 349 4.87 51.42 33.25
CA ILE A 349 4.20 52.74 33.22
C ILE A 349 3.07 52.76 32.17
N GLU A 350 1.86 53.07 32.63
CA GLU A 350 0.78 53.70 31.86
C GLU A 350 0.51 55.09 32.48
N ASP A 351 0.02 56.06 31.69
CA ASP A 351 -1.08 56.96 32.10
C ASP A 351 -1.52 57.93 30.98
N GLY A 352 -2.77 58.43 31.02
CA GLY A 352 -3.03 59.85 30.71
C GLY A 352 -3.85 60.30 29.48
N ASN A 353 -5.16 60.02 29.44
CA ASN A 353 -6.27 60.99 29.20
C ASN A 353 -6.61 61.69 27.83
N LEU A 354 -7.85 61.40 27.39
CA LEU A 354 -9.01 62.30 27.15
C LEU A 354 -9.31 63.09 25.84
N GLN A 355 -10.54 62.84 25.36
CA GLN A 355 -11.58 63.78 24.85
C GLN A 355 -11.52 64.41 23.43
N GLY A 356 -12.68 64.44 22.76
CA GLY A 356 -12.98 65.31 21.60
C GLY A 356 -14.07 64.77 20.66
N ASP A 357 -15.29 65.31 20.74
CA ASP A 357 -16.45 64.97 19.88
C ASP A 357 -16.32 65.45 18.41
N GLY A 358 -17.21 64.97 17.53
CA GLY A 358 -17.96 65.89 16.66
C GLY A 358 -17.94 65.70 15.13
N ASP A 359 -19.09 65.25 14.61
CA ASP A 359 -19.74 65.63 13.33
C ASP A 359 -19.08 65.46 11.93
N SER A 360 -19.96 65.14 10.98
CA SER A 360 -19.80 65.30 9.51
C SER A 360 -20.43 66.65 9.07
N PRO A 361 -20.20 67.21 7.85
CA PRO A 361 -20.96 66.71 6.68
C PRO A 361 -20.36 66.99 5.27
N ASN A 362 -21.09 66.50 4.25
CA ASN A 362 -21.14 66.94 2.83
C ASN A 362 -19.90 66.68 1.93
N THR A 363 -20.00 65.97 0.80
CA THR A 363 -20.88 66.10 -0.40
C THR A 363 -20.41 67.18 -1.37
N PHE A 364 -19.98 66.78 -2.59
CA PHE A 364 -20.28 67.47 -3.86
C PHE A 364 -19.89 66.62 -5.12
N GLN A 365 -20.88 65.96 -5.71
CA GLN A 365 -21.06 65.93 -7.18
C GLN A 365 -21.90 67.18 -7.57
N PRO A 366 -21.92 67.73 -8.81
CA PRO A 366 -22.03 66.93 -10.06
C PRO A 366 -21.49 67.52 -11.40
N SER A 367 -21.57 66.70 -12.46
CA SER A 367 -21.97 66.99 -13.86
C SER A 367 -21.40 68.16 -14.70
N GLN A 368 -21.06 67.86 -15.97
CA GLN A 368 -21.84 68.18 -17.20
C GLN A 368 -21.17 67.42 -18.40
N HIS A 369 -21.86 66.78 -19.36
CA HIS A 369 -22.80 67.24 -20.42
C HIS A 369 -22.15 68.18 -21.48
N SER A 370 -22.44 68.08 -22.79
CA SER A 370 -23.42 67.23 -23.51
C SER A 370 -23.17 67.06 -25.04
N HIS A 371 -23.64 65.92 -25.55
CA HIS A 371 -24.15 65.54 -26.90
C HIS A 371 -23.99 66.44 -28.16
N THR A 372 -23.54 65.79 -29.26
CA THR A 372 -24.20 65.67 -30.60
C THR A 372 -23.51 64.52 -31.36
N SER A 373 -24.10 63.73 -32.28
CA SER A 373 -25.50 63.48 -32.71
C SER A 373 -25.53 62.15 -33.51
N SER A 374 -26.71 61.60 -33.83
CA SER A 374 -26.91 60.25 -34.41
C SER A 374 -27.05 60.21 -35.94
N GLU A 375 -26.59 59.13 -36.61
CA GLU A 375 -27.48 58.09 -37.21
C GLU A 375 -26.77 56.97 -38.02
N SER A 376 -27.40 55.78 -37.99
CA SER A 376 -27.43 54.62 -38.93
C SER A 376 -26.26 54.20 -39.86
N SER A 377 -25.95 52.88 -39.83
CA SER A 377 -25.55 51.98 -40.96
C SER A 377 -24.38 52.38 -41.88
N THR A 378 -23.33 51.55 -42.09
CA THR A 378 -23.39 50.27 -42.84
C THR A 378 -22.05 49.47 -42.71
N MET A 379 -22.11 48.16 -43.02
CA MET A 379 -21.04 47.13 -43.12
C MET A 379 -19.54 47.53 -43.16
N SER A 380 -18.77 46.88 -42.27
CA SER A 380 -17.51 46.14 -42.52
C SER A 380 -16.32 46.82 -43.25
N GLN A 381 -15.23 47.11 -42.52
CA GLN A 381 -13.98 46.31 -42.59
C GLN A 381 -12.88 46.73 -41.57
N ARG A 382 -12.14 45.71 -41.09
CA ARG A 382 -10.74 45.70 -40.61
C ARG A 382 -10.32 46.41 -39.30
N ALA A 383 -9.23 45.85 -38.75
CA ALA A 383 -8.28 46.37 -37.75
C ALA A 383 -8.78 46.63 -36.32
N VAL A 384 -8.58 45.64 -35.45
CA VAL A 384 -8.39 45.83 -34.00
C VAL A 384 -6.91 45.60 -33.70
N PRO A 385 -6.24 46.39 -32.82
CA PRO A 385 -4.80 46.24 -32.58
C PRO A 385 -4.45 44.94 -31.87
N GLU A 386 -3.36 44.30 -32.27
CA GLU A 386 -2.73 43.25 -31.47
C GLU A 386 -2.11 43.90 -30.22
N ASN A 387 -2.49 43.41 -29.04
CA ASN A 387 -1.81 43.73 -27.78
C ASN A 387 -1.38 42.40 -27.13
N SER A 388 -0.16 42.36 -26.60
CA SER A 388 0.58 41.11 -26.44
C SER A 388 0.12 40.25 -25.27
N VAL A 389 -0.73 39.25 -25.54
CA VAL A 389 -0.92 38.10 -24.64
C VAL A 389 0.32 37.21 -24.74
N SER A 390 1.00 36.99 -23.61
CA SER A 390 2.03 35.96 -23.49
C SER A 390 1.41 34.59 -23.76
N LYS A 391 1.85 33.93 -24.84
CA LYS A 391 1.28 32.63 -25.25
C LYS A 391 1.57 31.57 -24.18
N GLU A 392 0.54 31.05 -23.53
CA GLU A 392 0.61 29.89 -22.64
C GLU A 392 1.41 28.75 -23.34
N LYS A 393 2.46 28.25 -22.69
CA LYS A 393 3.28 27.14 -23.19
C LYS A 393 2.58 25.82 -22.88
N ILE A 394 1.48 25.56 -23.60
CA ILE A 394 0.67 24.35 -23.43
C ILE A 394 1.45 23.15 -23.99
N LEU A 395 2.00 22.33 -23.11
CA LEU A 395 2.73 21.10 -23.42
C LEU A 395 1.78 20.01 -23.95
N GLN A 396 0.64 19.82 -23.29
CA GLN A 396 -0.37 18.82 -23.65
C GLN A 396 -1.76 19.48 -23.58
N LYS A 397 -2.53 19.41 -24.67
CA LYS A 397 -3.82 20.10 -24.79
C LYS A 397 -4.99 19.14 -24.99
N GLY A 398 -6.14 19.44 -24.39
CA GLY A 398 -7.39 18.72 -24.68
C GLY A 398 -7.43 17.27 -24.21
N LEU A 399 -6.82 17.01 -23.05
CA LEU A 399 -6.87 15.73 -22.36
C LEU A 399 -8.28 15.43 -21.80
N GLY A 400 -8.54 14.16 -21.53
CA GLY A 400 -9.80 13.65 -21.00
C GLY A 400 -10.98 13.88 -21.95
N GLU A 401 -11.89 14.78 -21.54
CA GLU A 401 -13.05 15.24 -22.31
C GLU A 401 -12.77 16.48 -23.18
N GLY A 402 -11.50 16.88 -23.29
CA GLY A 402 -11.09 18.09 -24.01
C GLY A 402 -11.08 19.36 -23.15
N ASP A 403 -11.38 19.25 -21.86
CA ASP A 403 -11.40 20.34 -20.87
C ASP A 403 -10.22 20.31 -19.88
N THR A 404 -9.18 19.53 -20.18
CA THR A 404 -7.96 19.42 -19.35
C THR A 404 -6.69 19.69 -20.16
N ASP A 405 -5.80 20.53 -19.65
CA ASP A 405 -4.52 20.91 -20.28
C ASP A 405 -3.36 20.77 -19.28
N VAL A 406 -2.14 20.55 -19.79
CA VAL A 406 -0.88 20.76 -19.05
C VAL A 406 -0.12 21.93 -19.66
N ILE A 407 0.20 22.90 -18.81
CA ILE A 407 0.94 24.13 -19.14
C ILE A 407 2.30 24.08 -18.45
N GLU A 408 3.36 24.43 -19.16
CA GLU A 408 4.73 24.58 -18.63
C GLU A 408 5.06 26.04 -18.30
N ASP A 409 6.16 26.24 -17.57
CA ASP A 409 6.77 27.54 -17.23
C ASP A 409 5.79 28.50 -16.53
N VAL A 410 4.95 27.95 -15.63
CA VAL A 410 3.80 28.68 -15.05
C VAL A 410 4.15 29.63 -13.91
N LEU A 411 5.26 29.38 -13.21
CA LEU A 411 5.86 30.25 -12.21
C LEU A 411 7.03 31.05 -12.84
N PRO A 412 7.25 32.32 -12.46
CA PRO A 412 8.43 33.08 -12.86
C PRO A 412 9.73 32.41 -12.39
N GLN A 413 10.81 32.53 -13.17
CA GLN A 413 12.11 31.90 -12.90
C GLN A 413 12.67 32.17 -11.49
N GLU A 414 12.44 33.35 -10.92
CA GLU A 414 12.93 33.66 -9.56
C GLU A 414 12.17 32.91 -8.47
N LEU A 415 10.88 32.58 -8.68
CA LEU A 415 10.09 31.75 -7.77
C LEU A 415 10.36 30.25 -8.02
N GLU A 416 10.46 29.85 -9.28
CA GLU A 416 10.75 28.47 -9.71
C GLU A 416 11.98 27.87 -8.99
N LYS A 417 13.08 28.63 -8.95
CA LYS A 417 14.36 28.20 -8.34
C LYS A 417 14.23 27.83 -6.86
N VAL A 418 13.41 28.57 -6.10
CA VAL A 418 13.35 28.50 -4.63
C VAL A 418 12.13 27.75 -4.11
N ALA A 419 11.01 27.79 -4.82
CA ALA A 419 9.71 27.32 -4.33
C ALA A 419 9.70 25.85 -3.91
N PHE A 420 10.53 24.98 -4.51
CA PHE A 420 10.63 23.59 -4.07
C PHE A 420 11.25 23.47 -2.67
N GLU A 421 12.35 24.18 -2.42
CA GLU A 421 13.05 24.17 -1.12
C GLU A 421 12.27 24.96 -0.06
N GLU A 422 11.70 26.11 -0.43
CA GLU A 422 10.85 26.90 0.47
C GLU A 422 9.62 26.09 0.91
N LEU A 423 8.93 25.39 0.00
CA LEU A 423 7.81 24.52 0.38
C LEU A 423 8.23 23.34 1.26
N GLN A 424 9.43 22.76 1.08
CA GLN A 424 9.90 21.71 1.99
C GLN A 424 10.02 22.21 3.44
N ASN A 425 10.43 23.48 3.63
CA ASN A 425 10.67 24.08 4.94
C ASN A 425 9.42 24.78 5.54
N GLU A 426 8.56 25.39 4.72
CA GLU A 426 7.35 26.09 5.16
C GLU A 426 6.20 25.13 5.55
N VAL A 427 6.08 23.99 4.85
CA VAL A 427 4.90 23.14 4.95
C VAL A 427 5.03 22.14 6.10
N GLN A 428 4.04 22.14 6.99
CA GLN A 428 3.96 21.18 8.10
C GLN A 428 3.51 19.80 7.57
N TRP A 429 4.49 19.01 7.11
CA TRP A 429 4.25 17.68 6.55
C TRP A 429 3.69 16.68 7.56
N GLN A 430 2.54 16.10 7.25
CA GLN A 430 1.87 15.09 8.07
C GLN A 430 1.81 13.74 7.33
N ARG A 431 1.75 12.65 8.11
CA ARG A 431 1.26 11.35 7.63
C ARG A 431 -0.27 11.38 7.71
N MET A 432 -0.93 10.71 6.77
CA MET A 432 -2.39 10.62 6.70
C MET A 432 -2.77 9.16 6.54
N LEU A 433 -3.87 8.75 7.18
CA LEU A 433 -4.48 7.44 7.00
C LEU A 433 -5.60 7.51 5.96
N HIS A 434 -5.69 6.50 5.10
CA HIS A 434 -6.79 6.38 4.15
C HIS A 434 -7.16 4.90 3.95
N GLN A 435 -8.37 4.54 4.34
CA GLN A 435 -8.88 3.16 4.37
C GLN A 435 -8.03 2.25 5.28
N GLY A 436 -7.55 2.79 6.41
CA GLY A 436 -6.78 2.07 7.44
C GLY A 436 -5.29 1.87 7.14
N GLY A 437 -4.79 2.33 5.97
CA GLY A 437 -3.37 2.29 5.62
C GLY A 437 -2.70 3.66 5.62
N ASP A 438 -1.38 3.70 5.88
CA ASP A 438 -0.55 4.88 5.62
C ASP A 438 -0.65 5.31 4.15
N VAL A 439 -1.05 6.56 3.93
CA VAL A 439 -0.87 7.22 2.64
C VAL A 439 0.64 7.33 2.38
N PRO A 440 1.17 6.78 1.25
CA PRO A 440 2.62 6.63 1.08
C PRO A 440 3.37 7.95 0.85
N ARG A 441 2.67 9.04 0.59
CA ARG A 441 3.21 10.40 0.39
C ARG A 441 2.82 11.28 1.58
N LEU A 442 3.70 12.18 2.02
CA LEU A 442 3.34 13.13 3.08
C LEU A 442 2.37 14.18 2.54
N VAL A 443 1.52 14.74 3.40
CA VAL A 443 0.48 15.70 3.00
C VAL A 443 0.38 16.89 3.95
N ALA A 444 -0.20 17.98 3.47
CA ALA A 444 -0.70 19.09 4.28
C ALA A 444 -1.91 19.73 3.59
N VAL A 445 -2.80 20.35 4.36
CA VAL A 445 -3.91 21.15 3.85
C VAL A 445 -3.69 22.60 4.24
N GLN A 446 -3.82 23.51 3.27
CA GLN A 446 -3.80 24.95 3.53
C GLN A 446 -4.99 25.64 2.85
N GLY A 447 -5.41 26.78 3.37
CA GLY A 447 -6.48 27.57 2.79
C GLY A 447 -6.56 29.01 3.27
N GLU A 448 -7.56 29.72 2.75
CA GLU A 448 -7.89 31.08 3.12
C GLU A 448 -8.75 31.10 4.39
N VAL A 449 -8.22 31.65 5.48
CA VAL A 449 -8.98 31.89 6.71
C VAL A 449 -9.40 33.35 6.73
N ALA A 450 -10.71 33.60 6.74
CA ALA A 450 -11.28 34.95 6.72
C ALA A 450 -11.03 35.70 8.05
N PRO A 451 -11.17 37.04 8.09
CA PRO A 451 -10.93 37.84 9.31
C PRO A 451 -11.81 37.50 10.52
N ASP A 452 -12.93 36.80 10.30
CA ASP A 452 -13.83 36.29 11.33
C ASP A 452 -13.56 34.83 11.72
N GLY A 453 -12.51 34.23 11.16
CA GLY A 453 -12.09 32.84 11.36
C GLY A 453 -12.82 31.81 10.51
N SER A 454 -13.77 32.20 9.65
CA SER A 454 -14.41 31.24 8.73
C SER A 454 -13.42 30.73 7.66
N MET A 455 -13.57 29.46 7.28
CA MET A 455 -12.60 28.76 6.43
C MET A 455 -13.28 27.78 5.44
N PRO A 456 -12.73 27.54 4.24
CA PRO A 456 -13.30 26.60 3.28
C PRO A 456 -13.09 25.14 3.71
N VAL A 457 -14.06 24.26 3.44
CA VAL A 457 -13.95 22.82 3.72
C VAL A 457 -14.08 21.99 2.44
N TYR A 458 -13.07 21.14 2.17
CA TYR A 458 -13.08 20.17 1.07
C TYR A 458 -13.32 18.76 1.61
N ARG A 459 -14.53 18.23 1.46
CA ARG A 459 -14.90 16.94 2.04
C ARG A 459 -14.75 15.81 1.02
N HIS A 460 -14.06 14.76 1.44
CA HIS A 460 -13.88 13.53 0.67
C HIS A 460 -13.82 12.31 1.62
N PRO A 461 -13.86 11.07 1.10
CA PRO A 461 -13.59 9.90 1.94
C PRO A 461 -12.15 9.93 2.47
N SER A 462 -12.01 9.92 3.80
CA SER A 462 -10.76 9.80 4.56
C SER A 462 -11.10 9.33 5.97
N ASP A 463 -10.18 8.61 6.62
CA ASP A 463 -10.39 8.15 8.00
C ASP A 463 -10.16 9.32 8.99
N GLU A 464 -9.22 10.19 8.64
CA GLU A 464 -8.92 11.47 9.27
C GLU A 464 -8.45 12.46 8.19
N SER A 465 -8.76 13.75 8.33
CA SER A 465 -8.31 14.80 7.40
C SER A 465 -7.38 15.76 8.13
N PRO A 466 -6.20 16.11 7.57
CA PRO A 466 -5.30 17.10 8.16
C PRO A 466 -6.02 18.43 8.48
N PRO A 467 -5.66 19.13 9.56
CA PRO A 467 -6.19 20.45 9.86
C PRO A 467 -5.86 21.42 8.73
N LEU A 468 -6.81 22.29 8.38
CA LEU A 468 -6.56 23.38 7.44
C LEU A 468 -5.72 24.45 8.14
N LEU A 469 -4.51 24.66 7.64
CA LEU A 469 -3.63 25.75 8.07
C LEU A 469 -3.81 26.98 7.16
N PRO A 470 -3.45 28.19 7.59
CA PRO A 470 -3.32 29.32 6.68
C PRO A 470 -2.33 29.02 5.55
N PHE A 471 -2.53 29.61 4.37
CA PHE A 471 -1.53 29.56 3.30
C PHE A 471 -0.18 30.11 3.75
N SER A 472 0.91 29.39 3.45
CA SER A 472 2.28 29.88 3.69
C SER A 472 2.74 30.86 2.60
N PRO A 473 3.80 31.68 2.82
CA PRO A 473 4.21 32.74 1.89
C PRO A 473 4.49 32.26 0.46
N THR A 474 5.15 31.11 0.32
CA THR A 474 5.43 30.52 -0.99
C THR A 474 4.14 30.03 -1.66
N VAL A 475 3.23 29.42 -0.89
CA VAL A 475 1.92 28.97 -1.39
C VAL A 475 1.03 30.13 -1.82
N LEU A 476 1.02 31.25 -1.11
CA LEU A 476 0.33 32.49 -1.52
C LEU A 476 0.87 33.04 -2.85
N THR A 477 2.19 33.01 -3.03
CA THR A 477 2.84 33.53 -4.25
C THR A 477 2.57 32.63 -5.46
N ILE A 478 2.60 31.30 -5.26
CA ILE A 478 2.16 30.33 -6.27
C ILE A 478 0.68 30.52 -6.59
N LYS A 479 -0.19 30.56 -5.58
CA LYS A 479 -1.65 30.74 -5.70
C LYS A 479 -1.99 31.90 -6.63
N ALA A 480 -1.44 33.09 -6.37
CA ALA A 480 -1.69 34.28 -7.17
C ALA A 480 -1.31 34.08 -8.66
N LYS A 481 -0.18 33.42 -8.94
CA LYS A 481 0.24 33.10 -10.32
C LYS A 481 -0.67 32.07 -10.98
N ILE A 482 -1.16 31.08 -10.25
CA ILE A 482 -2.10 30.10 -10.79
C ILE A 482 -3.49 30.73 -11.03
N GLU A 483 -3.95 31.65 -10.19
CA GLU A 483 -5.21 32.40 -10.42
C GLU A 483 -5.18 33.21 -11.73
N GLU A 484 -4.01 33.74 -12.13
CA GLU A 484 -3.80 34.37 -13.45
C GLU A 484 -3.99 33.38 -14.63
N HIS A 485 -3.52 32.13 -14.50
CA HIS A 485 -3.67 31.07 -15.53
C HIS A 485 -5.07 30.41 -15.55
N LEU A 486 -5.87 30.58 -14.49
CA LEU A 486 -7.20 29.99 -14.36
C LEU A 486 -8.35 30.97 -14.64
N GLY A 487 -8.12 32.27 -14.43
CA GLY A 487 -9.17 33.30 -14.55
C GLY A 487 -10.23 33.24 -13.44
N HIS A 488 -10.00 32.50 -12.37
CA HIS A 488 -10.88 32.43 -11.19
C HIS A 488 -10.08 32.30 -9.90
N ALA A 489 -10.69 32.70 -8.79
CA ALA A 489 -10.08 32.59 -7.47
C ALA A 489 -9.85 31.13 -7.03
N LEU A 490 -8.92 30.94 -6.11
CA LEU A 490 -8.61 29.71 -5.37
C LEU A 490 -8.59 30.05 -3.88
N ASN A 491 -9.02 29.13 -3.01
CA ASN A 491 -9.06 29.35 -1.56
C ASN A 491 -8.67 28.12 -0.72
N HIS A 492 -8.37 26.98 -1.35
CA HIS A 492 -7.96 25.74 -0.70
C HIS A 492 -6.87 25.03 -1.52
N VAL A 493 -5.89 24.41 -0.87
CA VAL A 493 -4.88 23.54 -1.48
C VAL A 493 -4.65 22.27 -0.68
N LEU A 494 -4.55 21.14 -1.36
CA LEU A 494 -3.97 19.90 -0.83
C LEU A 494 -2.54 19.78 -1.35
N ILE A 495 -1.56 19.91 -0.45
CA ILE A 495 -0.13 19.79 -0.74
C ILE A 495 0.29 18.34 -0.48
N GLN A 496 1.03 17.72 -1.41
CA GLN A 496 1.42 16.32 -1.33
C GLN A 496 2.90 16.16 -1.74
N PHE A 497 3.71 15.58 -0.86
CA PHE A 497 5.15 15.36 -1.06
C PHE A 497 5.46 13.89 -1.26
N TYR A 498 5.91 13.57 -2.49
CA TYR A 498 6.34 12.28 -2.95
C TYR A 498 7.86 12.21 -2.78
N ARG A 499 8.35 11.35 -1.90
CA ARG A 499 9.75 11.31 -1.43
C ARG A 499 10.70 10.57 -2.37
N ASN A 500 10.17 9.88 -3.38
CA ASN A 500 10.89 9.17 -4.45
C ASN A 500 9.88 8.61 -5.47
N GLY A 501 10.30 7.68 -6.35
CA GLY A 501 9.44 7.02 -7.35
C GLY A 501 8.45 5.97 -6.81
N LYS A 502 8.53 5.56 -5.54
CA LYS A 502 7.67 4.52 -4.93
C LYS A 502 6.42 5.08 -4.26
N ASP A 503 6.39 6.38 -3.95
CA ASP A 503 5.21 7.06 -3.41
C ASP A 503 4.20 7.30 -4.55
N TYR A 504 2.91 7.07 -4.31
CA TYR A 504 1.88 7.02 -5.37
C TYR A 504 0.49 7.51 -4.92
N ILE A 505 -0.44 7.63 -5.88
CA ILE A 505 -1.87 7.83 -5.64
C ILE A 505 -2.69 7.03 -6.67
N SER A 506 -3.62 6.21 -6.19
CA SER A 506 -4.43 5.27 -6.99
C SER A 506 -5.42 5.94 -7.95
N GLU A 507 -6.06 5.17 -8.84
CA GLU A 507 -7.13 5.70 -9.74
C GLU A 507 -8.33 6.21 -8.92
N HIS A 508 -8.56 7.53 -8.93
CA HIS A 508 -9.64 8.20 -8.19
C HIS A 508 -10.20 9.41 -8.95
N SER A 509 -11.31 9.98 -8.48
CA SER A 509 -11.81 11.31 -8.88
C SER A 509 -11.91 12.21 -7.65
N ASP A 510 -11.64 13.49 -7.86
CA ASP A 510 -11.83 14.54 -6.86
C ASP A 510 -13.33 14.82 -6.61
N LYS A 511 -13.67 15.30 -5.42
CA LYS A 511 -15.05 15.37 -4.92
C LYS A 511 -15.72 16.71 -5.22
N THR A 512 -16.71 16.68 -6.12
CA THR A 512 -17.27 17.92 -6.70
C THR A 512 -18.37 18.58 -5.87
N ILE A 513 -18.72 18.04 -4.70
CA ILE A 513 -19.71 18.64 -3.78
C ILE A 513 -19.32 20.05 -3.33
N ASP A 514 -18.07 20.23 -2.92
CA ASP A 514 -17.57 21.49 -2.35
C ASP A 514 -16.83 22.35 -3.37
N VAL A 515 -16.42 21.79 -4.51
CA VAL A 515 -15.73 22.50 -5.60
C VAL A 515 -16.73 23.30 -6.44
N VAL A 516 -16.46 24.59 -6.63
CA VAL A 516 -17.35 25.50 -7.38
C VAL A 516 -17.55 25.01 -8.82
N LYS A 517 -18.81 24.84 -9.24
CA LYS A 517 -19.22 24.22 -10.53
C LYS A 517 -18.61 24.83 -11.81
N SER A 518 -18.05 26.04 -11.75
CA SER A 518 -17.41 26.74 -12.87
C SER A 518 -15.89 26.93 -12.70
N SER A 519 -15.25 26.15 -11.83
CA SER A 519 -13.80 26.21 -11.56
C SER A 519 -13.06 24.98 -12.08
N TYR A 520 -11.73 25.09 -12.17
CA TYR A 520 -10.80 24.00 -12.45
C TYR A 520 -10.24 23.39 -11.16
N ILE A 521 -9.86 22.11 -11.23
CA ILE A 521 -8.95 21.49 -10.28
C ILE A 521 -7.53 21.72 -10.82
N ALA A 522 -6.69 22.42 -10.06
CA ALA A 522 -5.41 22.91 -10.54
C ALA A 522 -4.25 22.21 -9.81
N ASN A 523 -3.58 21.26 -10.46
CA ASN A 523 -2.45 20.54 -9.90
C ASN A 523 -1.12 21.12 -10.40
N VAL A 524 -0.42 21.86 -9.54
CA VAL A 524 0.95 22.32 -9.80
C VAL A 524 1.94 21.21 -9.44
N SER A 525 2.96 21.04 -10.30
CA SER A 525 4.02 20.05 -10.18
C SER A 525 5.37 20.74 -9.99
N LEU A 526 6.05 20.46 -8.88
CA LEU A 526 7.40 20.94 -8.58
C LEU A 526 8.30 19.77 -8.17
N GLY A 527 9.57 19.81 -8.56
CA GLY A 527 10.52 18.72 -8.35
C GLY A 527 10.60 17.76 -9.54
N ALA A 528 10.81 16.47 -9.26
CA ALA A 528 10.94 15.40 -10.24
C ALA A 528 9.69 15.22 -11.11
N GLU A 529 9.91 14.99 -12.40
CA GLU A 529 8.85 14.71 -13.38
C GLU A 529 8.09 13.42 -13.04
N ARG A 530 6.77 13.42 -13.27
CA ARG A 530 5.90 12.24 -13.13
C ARG A 530 4.83 12.20 -14.22
N THR A 531 4.41 10.99 -14.59
CA THR A 531 3.23 10.79 -15.44
C THR A 531 1.95 10.72 -14.59
N MET A 532 1.00 11.62 -14.83
CA MET A 532 -0.40 11.44 -14.43
C MET A 532 -1.12 10.55 -15.45
N VAL A 533 -1.75 9.48 -14.99
CA VAL A 533 -2.49 8.54 -15.82
C VAL A 533 -3.99 8.75 -15.61
N PHE A 534 -4.65 9.25 -16.66
CA PHE A 534 -6.11 9.36 -16.75
C PHE A 534 -6.68 8.07 -17.35
N ARG A 535 -7.79 7.57 -16.82
CA ARG A 535 -8.51 6.41 -17.38
C ARG A 535 -10.03 6.57 -17.22
N THR A 536 -10.82 6.39 -18.28
CA THR A 536 -12.28 6.52 -18.21
C THR A 536 -12.88 5.61 -17.14
N LYS A 537 -13.94 6.04 -16.46
CA LYS A 537 -14.71 5.18 -15.54
C LYS A 537 -15.32 3.98 -16.28
N ARG A 538 -15.61 2.89 -15.57
CA ARG A 538 -16.38 1.77 -16.13
C ARG A 538 -17.80 2.27 -16.42
N GLN A 539 -18.43 1.84 -17.52
CA GLN A 539 -19.84 2.14 -17.75
C GLN A 539 -20.71 1.25 -16.87
N GLY A 540 -21.73 1.82 -16.23
CA GLY A 540 -22.69 1.07 -15.43
C GLY A 540 -23.60 0.21 -16.33
N LYS A 541 -23.89 -1.01 -15.89
CA LYS A 541 -24.84 -1.94 -16.53
C LYS A 541 -26.27 -1.47 -16.20
N ASP A 542 -26.71 -0.41 -16.88
CA ASP A 542 -27.91 0.35 -16.54
C ASP A 542 -29.19 -0.51 -16.71
N ARG A 543 -29.71 -1.03 -15.60
CA ARG A 543 -30.83 -1.99 -15.57
C ARG A 543 -32.20 -1.36 -15.89
N SER A 544 -32.23 -0.07 -16.22
CA SER A 544 -33.42 0.72 -16.55
C SER A 544 -33.88 0.59 -18.01
N CYS A 545 -32.99 0.18 -18.93
CA CYS A 545 -33.28 0.10 -20.37
C CYS A 545 -33.50 -1.35 -20.84
N SER A 546 -34.65 -1.94 -20.52
CA SER A 546 -35.03 -3.26 -21.06
C SER A 546 -35.44 -3.18 -22.53
N GLY A 547 -34.60 -3.74 -23.44
CA GLY A 547 -35.00 -3.97 -24.83
C GLY A 547 -33.88 -4.12 -25.86
N VAL A 548 -32.66 -3.66 -25.59
CA VAL A 548 -31.53 -3.76 -26.54
C VAL A 548 -30.26 -4.21 -25.80
N SER A 549 -29.64 -5.29 -26.27
CA SER A 549 -28.33 -5.73 -25.77
C SER A 549 -27.28 -4.63 -26.03
N PRO A 550 -26.51 -4.18 -25.02
CA PRO A 550 -25.48 -3.18 -25.25
C PRO A 550 -24.39 -3.76 -26.18
N PRO A 551 -23.82 -2.97 -27.11
CA PRO A 551 -22.63 -3.37 -27.84
C PRO A 551 -21.49 -3.63 -26.84
N GLY A 552 -20.66 -4.64 -27.14
CA GLY A 552 -19.77 -5.28 -26.17
C GLY A 552 -18.73 -4.37 -25.50
N ASN A 553 -18.17 -4.86 -24.39
CA ASN A 553 -17.19 -4.21 -23.49
C ASN A 553 -16.30 -3.16 -24.18
N ALA A 554 -16.69 -1.88 -24.08
CA ALA A 554 -15.91 -0.77 -24.59
C ALA A 554 -14.62 -0.62 -23.75
N LYS A 555 -13.47 -0.93 -24.36
CA LYS A 555 -12.13 -0.86 -23.75
C LYS A 555 -11.91 0.51 -23.08
N ARG A 556 -11.61 0.53 -21.77
CA ARG A 556 -11.44 1.79 -21.00
C ARG A 556 -10.34 2.64 -21.64
N ARG A 557 -10.68 3.83 -22.15
CA ARG A 557 -9.70 4.76 -22.73
C ARG A 557 -8.74 5.21 -21.63
N ALA A 558 -7.45 5.25 -21.93
CA ALA A 558 -6.42 5.75 -21.04
C ALA A 558 -5.60 6.83 -21.76
N GLN A 559 -5.13 7.82 -20.99
CA GLN A 559 -4.22 8.88 -21.45
C GLN A 559 -3.14 9.10 -20.40
N ARG A 560 -1.97 9.53 -20.84
CA ARG A 560 -0.81 9.85 -20.00
C ARG A 560 -0.49 11.32 -20.18
N ALA A 561 -0.27 12.02 -19.07
CA ALA A 561 0.10 13.43 -19.03
C ALA A 561 1.41 13.56 -18.26
N GLN A 562 2.47 14.01 -18.92
CA GLN A 562 3.73 14.35 -18.25
C GLN A 562 3.55 15.62 -17.42
N LEU A 563 4.04 15.61 -16.18
CA LEU A 563 4.03 16.73 -15.24
C LEU A 563 5.48 17.06 -14.85
N PRO A 564 6.23 17.79 -15.70
CA PRO A 564 7.61 18.21 -15.39
C PRO A 564 7.63 19.22 -14.23
N HIS A 565 8.84 19.63 -13.85
CA HIS A 565 9.03 20.78 -12.96
C HIS A 565 8.32 22.03 -13.54
N ASN A 566 7.84 22.92 -12.66
CA ASN A 566 7.15 24.17 -13.03
C ASN A 566 6.00 23.99 -14.03
N SER A 567 5.14 22.99 -13.81
CA SER A 567 3.96 22.74 -14.66
C SER A 567 2.64 22.76 -13.90
N LEU A 568 1.57 23.16 -14.60
CA LEU A 568 0.18 23.14 -14.13
C LEU A 568 -0.64 22.17 -14.98
N CYS A 569 -1.22 21.15 -14.36
CA CYS A 569 -2.36 20.42 -14.91
C CYS A 569 -3.65 21.17 -14.53
N ARG A 570 -4.23 21.92 -15.48
CA ARG A 570 -5.53 22.60 -15.39
C ARG A 570 -6.60 21.57 -15.76
N MET A 571 -7.19 20.90 -14.77
CA MET A 571 -8.16 19.81 -14.96
C MET A 571 -9.61 20.31 -14.88
N GLY A 572 -10.36 20.13 -15.96
CA GLY A 572 -11.78 20.47 -16.02
C GLY A 572 -12.70 19.43 -15.39
N LEU A 573 -13.84 19.90 -14.87
CA LEU A 573 -14.77 19.06 -14.12
C LEU A 573 -15.46 17.97 -14.98
N LYS A 574 -15.52 18.10 -16.31
CA LYS A 574 -16.06 17.03 -17.17
C LYS A 574 -15.08 15.87 -17.25
N THR A 575 -13.78 16.16 -17.37
CA THR A 575 -12.72 15.16 -17.23
C THR A 575 -12.78 14.49 -15.86
N ASN A 576 -12.81 15.23 -14.75
CA ASN A 576 -12.91 14.62 -13.41
C ASN A 576 -14.21 13.80 -13.20
N MET A 577 -15.32 14.21 -13.81
CA MET A 577 -16.57 13.43 -13.80
C MET A 577 -16.43 12.10 -14.57
N ARG A 578 -15.79 12.07 -15.74
CA ARG A 578 -15.76 10.89 -16.63
C ARG A 578 -14.53 10.00 -16.51
N TRP A 579 -13.44 10.52 -15.94
CA TRP A 579 -12.14 9.87 -15.85
C TRP A 579 -11.70 9.78 -14.39
N LEU A 580 -11.05 8.67 -14.05
CA LEU A 580 -10.20 8.56 -12.87
C LEU A 580 -8.80 9.05 -13.24
N HIS A 581 -8.07 9.64 -12.30
CA HIS A 581 -6.67 10.03 -12.45
C HIS A 581 -5.80 9.39 -11.36
N SER A 582 -4.50 9.24 -11.63
CA SER A 582 -3.54 8.57 -10.75
C SER A 582 -2.10 9.03 -11.01
N ILE A 583 -1.22 8.95 -10.00
CA ILE A 583 0.24 8.95 -10.16
C ILE A 583 0.69 7.56 -9.72
N ARG A 584 1.17 6.74 -10.66
CA ARG A 584 1.55 5.35 -10.39
C ARG A 584 3.00 5.26 -9.87
N GLN A 585 3.32 4.17 -9.16
CA GLN A 585 4.70 3.86 -8.78
C GLN A 585 5.58 3.70 -10.03
N ASP A 586 6.73 4.35 -10.06
CA ASP A 586 7.70 4.19 -11.13
C ASP A 586 8.74 3.11 -10.78
N LYS A 587 8.36 1.87 -11.10
CA LYS A 587 9.14 0.64 -10.85
C LYS A 587 10.34 0.46 -11.80
N ARG A 588 10.55 1.34 -12.79
CA ARG A 588 11.77 1.36 -13.62
C ARG A 588 13.03 1.52 -12.78
N ALA A 589 14.15 1.02 -13.27
CA ALA A 589 15.45 1.29 -12.70
C ALA A 589 15.89 2.75 -12.95
N GLU A 590 16.82 3.28 -12.15
CA GLU A 590 17.21 4.69 -12.23
C GLU A 590 17.92 5.04 -13.55
N TRP A 591 18.64 4.08 -14.15
CA TRP A 591 19.27 4.25 -15.48
C TRP A 591 18.26 4.27 -16.65
N GLU A 592 16.99 3.96 -16.41
CA GLU A 592 15.89 4.05 -17.40
C GLU A 592 15.09 5.35 -17.27
N LYS A 593 15.52 6.26 -16.40
CA LYS A 593 14.85 7.52 -16.07
C LYS A 593 15.63 8.70 -16.64
N THR A 594 14.89 9.67 -17.12
CA THR A 594 15.44 10.91 -17.66
C THR A 594 15.96 11.82 -16.54
N PRO A 595 16.84 12.80 -16.84
CA PRO A 595 17.31 13.76 -15.84
C PRO A 595 16.19 14.56 -15.15
N SER A 596 15.05 14.79 -15.80
CA SER A 596 13.88 15.44 -15.19
C SER A 596 13.13 14.52 -14.22
N GLU A 597 13.05 13.22 -14.51
CA GLU A 597 12.45 12.21 -13.61
C GLU A 597 13.32 11.91 -12.38
N LEU A 598 14.63 12.16 -12.47
CA LEU A 598 15.63 12.04 -11.40
C LEU A 598 15.94 13.35 -10.65
N ALA A 599 15.48 14.50 -11.15
CA ALA A 599 15.72 15.82 -10.55
C ALA A 599 15.24 15.86 -9.08
N TYR A 600 15.88 16.70 -8.25
CA TYR A 600 15.56 16.82 -6.82
C TYR A 600 15.59 15.46 -6.08
N GLU A 601 16.58 14.61 -6.37
CA GLU A 601 16.70 13.24 -5.83
C GLU A 601 15.48 12.35 -6.13
N GLY A 602 14.77 12.62 -7.22
CA GLY A 602 13.52 11.97 -7.56
C GLY A 602 12.34 12.36 -6.66
N GLN A 603 12.45 13.40 -5.83
CA GLN A 603 11.39 13.91 -4.96
C GLN A 603 10.46 14.88 -5.72
N ARG A 604 9.17 14.92 -5.38
CA ARG A 604 8.17 15.81 -6.04
C ARG A 604 7.18 16.40 -5.03
N ILE A 605 6.95 17.71 -5.10
CA ILE A 605 5.85 18.41 -4.42
C ILE A 605 4.72 18.65 -5.42
N SER A 606 3.49 18.51 -4.95
CA SER A 606 2.27 18.53 -5.75
C SER A 606 1.21 19.36 -5.04
N LEU A 607 0.88 20.53 -5.56
CA LEU A 607 -0.11 21.43 -4.98
C LEU A 607 -1.42 21.32 -5.77
N THR A 608 -2.43 20.64 -5.22
CA THR A 608 -3.76 20.55 -5.83
C THR A 608 -4.66 21.66 -5.25
N PHE A 609 -4.68 22.80 -5.94
CA PHE A 609 -5.56 23.92 -5.63
C PHE A 609 -6.99 23.67 -6.11
N ARG A 610 -7.96 24.19 -5.35
CA ARG A 610 -9.39 24.14 -5.67
C ARG A 610 -10.06 25.46 -5.27
N HIS A 611 -11.12 25.83 -5.97
CA HIS A 611 -12.07 26.85 -5.52
C HIS A 611 -13.20 26.15 -4.78
N ILE A 612 -13.24 26.33 -3.47
CA ILE A 612 -14.21 25.72 -2.56
C ILE A 612 -15.32 26.71 -2.22
N GLY A 613 -16.57 26.27 -2.39
CA GLY A 613 -17.78 27.06 -2.14
C GLY A 613 -18.52 26.67 -0.86
N THR A 614 -17.96 25.79 -0.02
CA THR A 614 -18.52 25.36 1.27
C THR A 614 -17.58 25.77 2.40
N PHE A 615 -18.13 26.29 3.49
CA PHE A 615 -17.37 26.95 4.55
C PHE A 615 -17.81 26.47 5.94
N LEU A 616 -16.86 26.48 6.87
CA LEU A 616 -17.06 26.33 8.31
C LEU A 616 -16.85 27.67 9.02
N ASP A 617 -17.45 27.83 10.19
CA ASP A 617 -17.06 28.89 11.13
C ASP A 617 -15.76 28.55 11.86
N LYS A 618 -15.25 29.55 12.61
CA LYS A 618 -13.97 29.49 13.32
C LYS A 618 -13.83 28.28 14.26
N ASP A 619 -14.94 27.91 14.90
CA ASP A 619 -14.98 26.88 15.93
C ASP A 619 -15.46 25.51 15.37
N GLU A 620 -15.58 25.38 14.04
CA GLU A 620 -16.03 24.20 13.30
C GLU A 620 -17.42 23.67 13.71
N ASN A 621 -18.28 24.55 14.23
CA ASN A 621 -19.62 24.24 14.74
C ASN A 621 -20.73 24.56 13.75
N MET A 622 -20.50 25.43 12.75
CA MET A 622 -21.51 25.85 11.76
C MET A 622 -20.99 25.69 10.33
N ILE A 623 -21.85 25.24 9.42
CA ILE A 623 -21.56 25.00 8.00
C ILE A 623 -22.56 25.70 7.07
N TRP A 624 -22.07 26.22 5.95
CA TRP A 624 -22.89 26.80 4.87
C TRP A 624 -22.17 26.73 3.51
N GLY A 625 -22.90 27.03 2.43
CA GLY A 625 -22.37 27.18 1.07
C GLY A 625 -22.85 26.11 0.09
N GLN A 626 -22.15 25.93 -1.03
CA GLN A 626 -22.58 25.11 -2.17
C GLN A 626 -22.94 23.68 -1.75
N GLY A 627 -22.05 23.02 -1.02
CA GLY A 627 -22.20 21.63 -0.58
C GLY A 627 -22.95 21.43 0.73
N ALA A 628 -23.30 22.50 1.45
CA ALA A 628 -24.10 22.45 2.69
C ALA A 628 -25.61 22.46 2.37
N THR A 629 -26.49 22.10 3.31
CA THR A 629 -27.94 22.23 3.08
C THR A 629 -28.35 23.70 3.00
N SER A 630 -27.74 24.54 3.84
CA SER A 630 -27.88 25.98 3.77
C SER A 630 -26.82 26.61 2.86
N LYS A 631 -27.26 27.39 1.86
CA LYS A 631 -26.36 28.01 0.88
C LYS A 631 -25.81 29.37 1.32
N THR A 632 -26.27 29.91 2.46
CA THR A 632 -25.90 31.25 2.95
C THR A 632 -25.54 31.23 4.44
N ARG A 633 -24.60 32.09 4.84
CA ARG A 633 -24.07 32.15 6.21
C ARG A 633 -25.13 32.51 7.25
N ASP A 634 -26.02 33.45 6.94
CA ASP A 634 -27.06 33.92 7.87
C ASP A 634 -28.08 32.82 8.23
N ALA A 635 -28.10 31.73 7.45
CA ALA A 635 -28.93 30.56 7.66
C ALA A 635 -28.08 29.29 7.91
N ALA A 636 -26.81 29.43 8.31
CA ALA A 636 -25.89 28.30 8.54
C ALA A 636 -26.47 27.25 9.50
N LYS A 637 -26.01 26.01 9.36
CA LYS A 637 -26.48 24.86 10.13
C LYS A 637 -25.41 24.32 11.04
N SER A 638 -25.81 23.76 12.17
CA SER A 638 -24.88 23.08 13.07
C SER A 638 -24.25 21.90 12.36
N VAL A 639 -22.92 21.83 12.43
CA VAL A 639 -22.11 20.79 11.82
C VAL A 639 -22.49 19.42 12.40
N ILE A 640 -22.66 18.45 11.51
CA ILE A 640 -22.80 17.04 11.89
C ILE A 640 -21.41 16.40 11.82
N ASN A 641 -20.96 15.81 12.92
CA ASN A 641 -19.68 15.11 13.02
C ASN A 641 -19.89 13.66 13.51
N GLY A 642 -18.97 12.77 13.15
CA GLY A 642 -19.02 11.35 13.52
C GLY A 642 -19.98 10.52 12.65
N GLN A 643 -20.34 9.33 13.14
CA GLN A 643 -21.07 8.34 12.34
C GLN A 643 -22.59 8.52 12.48
N GLY A 644 -23.29 8.66 11.35
CA GLY A 644 -24.73 8.88 11.32
C GLY A 644 -25.33 8.76 9.92
N PRO A 645 -26.67 8.85 9.79
CA PRO A 645 -27.38 8.60 8.53
C PRO A 645 -26.90 9.48 7.37
N GLU A 646 -26.59 10.74 7.66
CA GLU A 646 -26.18 11.72 6.65
C GLU A 646 -24.76 11.47 6.12
N ALA A 647 -23.84 11.02 6.97
CA ALA A 647 -22.51 10.60 6.56
C ALA A 647 -22.55 9.36 5.65
N ILE A 648 -23.48 8.42 5.94
CA ILE A 648 -23.74 7.24 5.10
C ILE A 648 -24.35 7.66 3.74
N GLU A 649 -25.30 8.61 3.73
CA GLU A 649 -25.86 9.19 2.49
C GLU A 649 -24.79 9.89 1.65
N MET A 650 -23.90 10.67 2.30
CA MET A 650 -22.79 11.37 1.64
C MET A 650 -21.77 10.39 1.05
N LEU A 651 -21.45 9.31 1.76
CA LEU A 651 -20.56 8.26 1.27
C LEU A 651 -21.17 7.46 0.11
N LYS A 652 -22.49 7.18 0.12
CA LYS A 652 -23.20 6.63 -1.06
C LYS A 652 -23.11 7.57 -2.26
N ALA A 653 -23.22 8.89 -2.05
CA ALA A 653 -23.08 9.88 -3.12
C ALA A 653 -21.64 9.93 -3.67
N PHE A 654 -20.62 9.93 -2.80
CA PHE A 654 -19.21 9.80 -3.19
C PHE A 654 -18.92 8.51 -3.98
N GLY A 655 -19.55 7.39 -3.62
CA GLY A 655 -19.46 6.13 -4.36
C GLY A 655 -20.12 6.19 -5.73
N ALA A 656 -21.28 6.84 -5.84
CA ALA A 656 -21.97 7.04 -7.11
C ALA A 656 -21.17 7.94 -8.08
N GLU A 657 -20.52 8.99 -7.57
CA GLU A 657 -19.66 9.88 -8.37
C GLU A 657 -18.39 9.15 -8.88
N ASN A 658 -17.80 8.24 -8.10
CA ASN A 658 -16.65 7.44 -8.55
C ASN A 658 -17.03 6.38 -9.59
N ASN A 659 -18.22 5.78 -9.47
CA ASN A 659 -18.63 4.64 -10.29
C ASN A 659 -19.42 5.03 -11.57
N SER A 660 -20.03 6.21 -11.63
CA SER A 660 -20.76 6.67 -12.82
C SER A 660 -19.89 7.54 -13.73
N SER A 661 -20.04 7.36 -15.05
CA SER A 661 -19.51 8.27 -16.09
C SER A 661 -20.49 9.40 -16.46
N VAL A 662 -21.72 9.36 -15.94
CA VAL A 662 -22.70 10.44 -16.00
C VAL A 662 -23.22 10.66 -14.58
N PHE A 663 -22.69 11.68 -13.91
CA PHE A 663 -23.06 11.99 -12.53
C PHE A 663 -24.02 13.17 -12.49
N ASP A 664 -25.27 12.90 -12.10
CA ASP A 664 -26.24 13.95 -11.80
C ASP A 664 -25.89 14.61 -10.47
N TRP A 665 -25.12 15.70 -10.55
CA TRP A 665 -24.72 16.49 -9.39
C TRP A 665 -25.93 17.06 -8.65
N GLU A 666 -27.00 17.47 -9.33
CA GLU A 666 -28.12 18.15 -8.67
C GLU A 666 -29.00 17.15 -7.90
N ALA A 667 -29.27 15.99 -8.48
CA ALA A 667 -30.00 14.91 -7.80
C ALA A 667 -29.21 14.25 -6.65
N ARG A 668 -27.89 14.46 -6.55
CA ARG A 668 -27.01 13.82 -5.54
C ARG A 668 -26.42 14.78 -4.51
N TYR A 669 -26.07 16.01 -4.91
CA TYR A 669 -25.44 17.04 -4.07
C TYR A 669 -26.24 18.35 -3.99
N GLY A 670 -27.26 18.57 -4.85
CA GLY A 670 -28.06 19.81 -4.85
C GLY A 670 -28.68 20.16 -3.49
N LYS A 671 -29.29 19.16 -2.84
CA LYS A 671 -29.81 19.26 -1.47
C LYS A 671 -28.75 19.70 -0.45
N GLY A 672 -27.48 19.35 -0.67
CA GLY A 672 -26.38 19.55 0.26
C GLY A 672 -26.38 18.60 1.45
N PHE A 673 -25.31 18.68 2.23
CA PHE A 673 -25.00 17.88 3.41
C PHE A 673 -24.34 18.78 4.46
N ASP A 674 -24.77 18.74 5.72
CA ASP A 674 -24.21 19.51 6.83
C ASP A 674 -23.15 18.70 7.64
N TYR A 675 -22.80 17.51 7.14
CA TYR A 675 -21.71 16.69 7.65
C TYR A 675 -20.33 17.27 7.32
N ALA A 676 -19.42 17.41 8.30
CA ALA A 676 -18.08 17.97 8.06
C ALA A 676 -16.93 16.97 8.29
N LYS A 677 -16.85 16.32 9.46
CA LYS A 677 -15.73 15.45 9.84
C LYS A 677 -16.17 14.16 10.52
N GLY A 678 -15.43 13.09 10.28
CA GLY A 678 -15.51 11.85 11.04
C GLY A 678 -14.90 10.67 10.29
N SER A 679 -14.40 9.70 11.04
CA SER A 679 -13.94 8.44 10.46
C SER A 679 -15.14 7.56 10.09
N ILE A 680 -15.17 7.07 8.86
CA ILE A 680 -15.96 5.92 8.45
C ILE A 680 -14.96 4.94 7.83
N ALA A 681 -14.52 3.97 8.63
CA ALA A 681 -13.84 2.81 8.08
C ALA A 681 -14.85 1.99 7.24
N PRO A 682 -14.41 1.18 6.26
CA PRO A 682 -15.31 0.34 5.47
C PRO A 682 -16.18 -0.64 6.29
N SER A 683 -15.80 -0.90 7.55
CA SER A 683 -16.60 -1.59 8.56
C SER A 683 -17.90 -0.87 8.92
N ASP A 684 -17.93 0.46 8.85
CA ASP A 684 -18.94 1.23 9.59
C ASP A 684 -20.24 1.46 8.77
N ILE A 685 -20.19 1.12 7.48
CA ILE A 685 -21.38 0.83 6.67
C ILE A 685 -22.10 -0.45 7.18
N LYS A 686 -21.39 -1.34 7.88
CA LYS A 686 -21.96 -2.49 8.60
C LYS A 686 -22.13 -2.24 10.10
N ALA A 687 -21.50 -1.25 10.73
CA ALA A 687 -21.56 -1.02 12.18
C ALA A 687 -22.92 -0.49 12.72
N ALA A 688 -23.95 -0.42 11.88
CA ALA A 688 -25.34 -0.54 12.33
C ALA A 688 -25.65 -1.95 12.93
N SER A 689 -24.71 -2.89 12.82
CA SER A 689 -24.51 -4.07 13.65
C SER A 689 -23.03 -4.19 14.06
N ASP A 690 -22.75 -3.84 15.33
CA ASP A 690 -21.50 -4.02 16.08
C ASP A 690 -20.22 -3.29 15.60
N ALA A 691 -19.25 -3.16 16.51
CA ALA A 691 -18.34 -2.01 16.56
C ALA A 691 -16.87 -2.34 16.94
N SER A 692 -16.08 -1.27 17.10
CA SER A 692 -14.73 -1.17 17.71
C SER A 692 -13.49 -1.33 16.82
N VAL A 693 -12.42 -0.65 17.24
CA VAL A 693 -11.16 -0.41 16.50
C VAL A 693 -10.02 -1.25 17.08
N ALA A 694 -9.16 -1.82 16.23
CA ALA A 694 -7.78 -2.16 16.60
C ALA A 694 -6.90 -2.45 15.36
N ASP A 695 -5.87 -1.61 15.17
CA ASP A 695 -4.44 -2.00 15.20
C ASP A 695 -3.97 -3.22 14.38
N THR A 696 -2.96 -3.04 13.52
CA THR A 696 -2.43 -4.10 12.64
C THR A 696 -1.65 -5.13 13.47
N PRO A 697 -2.14 -6.37 13.65
CA PRO A 697 -1.53 -7.30 14.58
C PRO A 697 -0.27 -7.90 13.95
N ILE A 698 0.87 -7.69 14.59
CA ILE A 698 2.00 -8.61 14.44
C ILE A 698 1.49 -9.99 14.90
N ARG A 699 1.79 -11.03 14.12
CA ARG A 699 1.41 -12.43 14.33
C ARG A 699 2.65 -13.31 14.28
N PHE A 700 2.90 -14.06 15.35
CA PHE A 700 3.84 -15.18 15.36
C PHE A 700 3.06 -16.45 15.02
N VAL A 701 3.46 -17.14 13.96
CA VAL A 701 2.89 -18.45 13.59
C VAL A 701 3.90 -19.51 13.99
N ASP A 702 3.47 -20.42 14.86
CA ASP A 702 4.28 -21.56 15.30
C ASP A 702 4.50 -22.58 14.16
N LYS A 703 5.44 -23.50 14.36
CA LYS A 703 5.74 -24.61 13.44
C LYS A 703 5.16 -25.95 13.91
N ASP A 704 4.36 -25.96 14.97
CA ASP A 704 3.50 -27.08 15.33
C ASP A 704 2.54 -27.45 14.18
N GLU A 705 1.99 -28.67 14.25
CA GLU A 705 1.15 -29.23 13.18
C GLU A 705 -0.13 -28.40 12.93
N ASN A 706 -0.56 -27.61 13.92
CA ASN A 706 -1.75 -26.76 13.86
C ASN A 706 -1.45 -25.32 13.38
N LYS A 707 -0.17 -24.94 13.20
CA LYS A 707 0.27 -23.56 12.92
C LYS A 707 -0.29 -22.55 13.93
N SER A 708 -0.15 -22.87 15.22
CA SER A 708 -0.65 -22.08 16.35
C SER A 708 -0.22 -20.61 16.25
N ALA A 709 -1.19 -19.70 16.12
CA ALA A 709 -0.93 -18.28 15.97
C ALA A 709 -1.03 -17.53 17.30
N ALA A 710 0.06 -16.86 17.70
CA ALA A 710 0.07 -15.86 18.75
C ALA A 710 -0.04 -14.46 18.12
N ASP A 711 -1.13 -13.74 18.44
CA ASP A 711 -1.41 -12.40 17.92
C ASP A 711 -1.14 -11.32 18.98
N ARG A 712 -0.52 -10.21 18.55
CA ARG A 712 -0.05 -9.07 19.36
C ARG A 712 1.25 -9.34 20.14
N ASP A 713 2.05 -8.29 20.23
CA ASP A 713 3.40 -8.22 20.83
C ASP A 713 3.55 -8.99 22.16
N VAL A 714 2.72 -8.69 23.17
CA VAL A 714 2.80 -9.32 24.49
C VAL A 714 2.53 -10.83 24.43
N VAL A 715 1.59 -11.27 23.58
CA VAL A 715 1.29 -12.70 23.40
C VAL A 715 2.44 -13.38 22.65
N ILE A 716 3.01 -12.70 21.66
CA ILE A 716 4.19 -13.13 20.89
C ILE A 716 5.46 -13.21 21.75
N MET A 717 5.55 -12.44 22.83
CA MET A 717 6.65 -12.54 23.80
C MET A 717 6.41 -13.67 24.81
N LEU A 718 5.19 -13.83 25.33
CA LEU A 718 4.86 -14.82 26.36
C LEU A 718 4.69 -16.24 25.82
N TYR A 719 4.21 -16.43 24.59
CA TYR A 719 3.95 -17.76 24.01
C TYR A 719 5.26 -18.53 23.75
N PRO A 720 6.29 -18.00 23.05
CA PRO A 720 7.57 -18.67 22.90
C PRO A 720 8.34 -18.83 24.22
N ASP A 721 8.20 -17.90 25.16
CA ASP A 721 8.80 -17.98 26.50
C ASP A 721 8.22 -19.11 27.36
N ALA A 722 6.95 -19.47 27.11
CA ALA A 722 6.26 -20.61 27.73
C ALA A 722 6.47 -21.94 26.99
N VAL A 723 6.48 -21.93 25.65
CA VAL A 723 6.59 -23.15 24.81
C VAL A 723 8.05 -23.58 24.57
N TYR A 724 8.94 -22.63 24.25
CA TYR A 724 10.34 -22.90 23.91
C TYR A 724 11.33 -22.47 25.00
N GLY A 725 11.00 -21.46 25.81
CA GLY A 725 11.84 -20.95 26.89
C GLY A 725 12.06 -21.91 28.07
N GLN A 726 11.56 -23.15 28.00
CA GLN A 726 11.61 -24.15 29.08
C GLN A 726 12.18 -25.51 28.62
N SER A 727 13.16 -25.52 27.72
CA SER A 727 13.92 -26.74 27.40
C SER A 727 14.62 -27.30 28.67
N ASN A 728 14.06 -28.36 29.25
CA ASN A 728 14.61 -29.18 30.34
C ASN A 728 14.65 -28.57 31.76
N ALA A 729 13.65 -27.77 32.16
CA ALA A 729 13.44 -27.38 33.57
C ALA A 729 12.06 -27.86 34.09
N ALA A 730 12.01 -28.29 35.36
CA ALA A 730 10.76 -28.72 35.99
C ALA A 730 9.76 -27.56 36.14
N GLN A 731 8.46 -27.89 36.27
CA GLN A 731 7.37 -26.91 36.43
C GLN A 731 7.75 -25.81 37.42
N LEU A 732 7.80 -24.56 36.94
CA LEU A 732 8.09 -23.39 37.77
C LEU A 732 7.15 -23.33 38.98
N SER A 733 7.69 -22.96 40.14
CA SER A 733 6.85 -22.74 41.30
C SER A 733 5.90 -21.56 41.04
N LYS A 734 4.75 -21.54 41.72
CA LYS A 734 3.81 -20.42 41.64
C LYS A 734 4.45 -19.08 42.05
N ALA A 735 5.48 -19.12 42.91
CA ALA A 735 6.23 -17.92 43.29
C ALA A 735 7.14 -17.42 42.16
N ASP A 736 7.70 -18.32 41.35
CA ASP A 736 8.62 -17.94 40.26
C ASP A 736 7.85 -17.47 39.01
N LEU A 737 6.70 -18.08 38.73
CA LEU A 737 5.73 -17.54 37.76
C LEU A 737 5.24 -16.15 38.18
N ALA A 738 4.91 -15.95 39.46
CA ALA A 738 4.51 -14.64 39.97
C ALA A 738 5.64 -13.59 39.78
N LYS A 739 6.91 -13.94 40.08
CA LYS A 739 8.07 -13.06 39.80
C LYS A 739 8.16 -12.72 38.31
N ARG A 740 8.11 -13.74 37.43
CA ARG A 740 8.26 -13.60 35.97
C ARG A 740 7.23 -12.63 35.39
N PHE A 741 5.94 -12.83 35.70
CA PHE A 741 4.87 -11.97 35.19
C PHE A 741 4.89 -10.57 35.82
N SER A 742 5.15 -10.44 37.12
CA SER A 742 5.20 -9.13 37.78
C SER A 742 6.35 -8.27 37.25
N ARG A 743 7.53 -8.87 37.03
CA ARG A 743 8.70 -8.17 36.49
C ARG A 743 8.52 -7.85 35.00
N PHE A 744 7.98 -8.77 34.19
CA PHE A 744 7.64 -8.48 32.80
C PHE A 744 6.65 -7.30 32.68
N GLN A 745 5.61 -7.25 33.51
CA GLN A 745 4.68 -6.12 33.53
C GLN A 745 5.33 -4.79 33.99
N GLN A 746 6.33 -4.86 34.87
CA GLN A 746 7.06 -3.68 35.35
C GLN A 746 8.06 -3.13 34.32
N GLU A 747 8.61 -3.96 33.42
CA GLU A 747 9.56 -3.50 32.40
C GLU A 747 8.97 -2.40 31.51
N HIS A 748 7.69 -2.51 31.14
CA HIS A 748 7.01 -1.51 30.31
C HIS A 748 7.09 -0.08 30.88
N LYS A 749 7.13 0.07 32.21
CA LYS A 749 7.34 1.35 32.89
C LYS A 749 8.77 1.89 32.66
N SER A 750 9.75 1.01 32.59
CA SER A 750 11.17 1.34 32.35
C SER A 750 11.37 1.79 30.91
N ALA A 751 10.81 1.05 29.93
CA ALA A 751 10.80 1.46 28.52
C ALA A 751 10.10 2.82 28.31
N GLU A 752 8.94 3.05 28.94
CA GLU A 752 8.23 4.34 28.86
C GLU A 752 9.03 5.49 29.50
N LEU A 753 9.65 5.28 30.67
CA LEU A 753 10.51 6.28 31.30
C LEU A 753 11.75 6.60 30.46
N TRP A 754 12.27 5.64 29.69
CA TRP A 754 13.35 5.86 28.74
C TRP A 754 12.90 6.68 27.52
N LYS A 755 11.79 6.31 26.87
CA LYS A 755 11.25 7.03 25.69
C LYS A 755 10.88 8.49 25.99
N ARG A 756 10.43 8.78 27.22
CA ARG A 756 9.97 10.12 27.65
C ARG A 756 11.11 11.01 28.15
N ARG A 757 12.35 10.55 28.10
CA ARG A 757 13.54 11.24 28.59
C ARG A 757 14.10 12.16 27.51
N ASP A 758 14.42 13.40 27.88
CA ASP A 758 15.23 14.30 27.04
C ASP A 758 16.67 13.77 26.89
N GLN A 759 17.38 14.14 25.83
CA GLN A 759 18.63 13.51 25.38
C GLN A 759 19.87 13.81 26.26
N SER A 760 19.66 14.29 27.49
CA SER A 760 20.71 14.45 28.50
C SER A 760 21.30 13.10 28.92
N THR A 761 22.63 13.05 29.04
CA THR A 761 23.40 11.88 29.48
C THR A 761 23.40 11.64 31.00
N ASP A 762 22.93 12.62 31.78
CA ASP A 762 23.05 12.65 33.25
C ASP A 762 21.93 11.82 33.93
N LEU A 763 22.26 10.65 34.47
CA LEU A 763 21.28 9.72 35.06
C LEU A 763 20.72 10.23 36.39
N LYS A 764 19.62 11.00 36.34
CA LYS A 764 18.93 11.54 37.52
C LYS A 764 17.41 11.30 37.49
N GLY A 765 16.80 11.36 38.67
CA GLY A 765 15.35 11.26 38.84
C GLY A 765 14.78 9.85 38.62
N ALA A 766 13.50 9.80 38.22
CA ALA A 766 12.67 8.60 38.27
C ALA A 766 13.21 7.37 37.52
N PHE A 767 13.98 7.57 36.44
CA PHE A 767 14.56 6.45 35.68
C PHE A 767 15.71 5.76 36.44
N LEU A 768 16.59 6.53 37.12
CA LEU A 768 17.62 5.92 37.98
C LEU A 768 16.98 5.20 39.18
N SER A 769 15.91 5.78 39.75
CA SER A 769 15.13 5.12 40.81
C SER A 769 14.48 3.80 40.35
N GLU A 770 14.08 3.69 39.08
CA GLU A 770 13.57 2.44 38.51
C GLU A 770 14.70 1.43 38.29
N LEU A 771 15.84 1.85 37.72
CA LEU A 771 17.01 0.99 37.53
C LEU A 771 17.58 0.44 38.85
N ALA A 772 17.49 1.19 39.95
CA ALA A 772 17.85 0.71 41.28
C ALA A 772 16.96 -0.46 41.76
N ILE A 773 15.69 -0.55 41.31
CA ILE A 773 14.82 -1.71 41.59
C ILE A 773 15.30 -2.94 40.81
N TRP A 774 15.74 -2.76 39.55
CA TRP A 774 16.32 -3.81 38.71
C TRP A 774 17.68 -4.31 39.25
N ASP A 775 18.53 -3.42 39.74
CA ASP A 775 19.77 -3.77 40.45
C ASP A 775 19.48 -4.64 41.70
N GLY A 776 18.43 -4.27 42.46
CA GLY A 776 17.87 -5.04 43.56
C GLY A 776 17.22 -6.38 43.17
N TYR A 777 16.96 -6.62 41.88
CA TYR A 777 16.40 -7.88 41.38
C TYR A 777 17.45 -8.89 40.94
N VAL A 778 18.65 -8.43 40.57
CA VAL A 778 19.75 -9.26 40.09
C VAL A 778 20.91 -9.42 41.10
N THR A 779 20.80 -8.78 42.28
CA THR A 779 21.79 -8.72 43.37
C THR A 779 22.50 -10.04 43.73
N ASN A 780 21.81 -11.18 43.61
CA ASN A 780 22.35 -12.51 43.87
C ASN A 780 21.91 -13.54 42.80
N ALA A 781 21.78 -13.10 41.55
CA ALA A 781 21.21 -13.89 40.46
C ALA A 781 22.05 -13.84 39.18
N ALA A 782 21.95 -14.89 38.36
CA ALA A 782 22.49 -14.87 36.99
C ALA A 782 21.55 -14.17 35.98
N PHE A 783 20.26 -14.04 36.33
CA PHE A 783 19.19 -13.55 35.45
C PHE A 783 18.07 -12.85 36.22
N MET A 784 17.28 -12.04 35.51
CA MET A 784 16.30 -11.09 36.05
C MET A 784 15.14 -11.69 36.86
N CYS A 785 14.91 -13.00 36.82
CA CYS A 785 13.92 -13.69 37.66
C CYS A 785 14.51 -14.46 38.85
N ASN A 786 15.81 -14.32 39.12
CA ASN A 786 16.55 -15.16 40.06
C ASN A 786 16.46 -16.66 39.72
N THR A 787 16.69 -16.94 38.45
CA THR A 787 16.72 -18.26 37.81
C THR A 787 18.12 -18.56 37.28
N SER A 788 18.45 -19.84 37.05
CA SER A 788 19.71 -20.26 36.41
C SER A 788 19.69 -20.19 34.88
N ILE A 789 18.57 -19.73 34.30
CA ILE A 789 18.28 -19.66 32.86
C ILE A 789 17.59 -18.31 32.60
N SER A 790 17.88 -17.67 31.46
CA SER A 790 17.21 -16.47 30.98
C SER A 790 15.73 -16.67 30.73
N CYS A 791 14.94 -15.62 30.91
CA CYS A 791 13.50 -15.57 30.63
C CYS A 791 13.14 -14.29 29.86
N ILE A 792 11.88 -14.14 29.45
CA ILE A 792 11.41 -12.95 28.70
C ILE A 792 11.69 -11.61 29.39
N VAL A 793 11.85 -11.58 30.71
CA VAL A 793 12.23 -10.37 31.47
C VAL A 793 13.66 -9.94 31.12
N ASP A 794 14.58 -10.88 30.88
CA ASP A 794 15.94 -10.59 30.43
C ASP A 794 15.94 -10.02 29.00
N PHE A 795 15.11 -10.59 28.11
CA PHE A 795 14.97 -10.14 26.72
C PHE A 795 14.32 -8.76 26.56
N THR A 796 13.53 -8.31 27.53
CA THR A 796 12.89 -6.98 27.52
C THR A 796 13.80 -5.91 28.13
N ILE A 797 14.38 -6.15 29.31
CA ILE A 797 15.19 -5.12 29.99
C ILE A 797 16.60 -4.96 29.40
N TRP A 798 17.24 -6.03 28.90
CA TRP A 798 18.63 -5.94 28.43
C TRP A 798 18.82 -4.97 27.24
N PRO A 799 17.93 -4.92 26.22
CA PRO A 799 17.98 -3.88 25.19
C PRO A 799 17.91 -2.44 25.73
N VAL A 800 17.13 -2.19 26.78
CA VAL A 800 17.05 -0.86 27.42
C VAL A 800 18.40 -0.52 28.09
N LEU A 801 19.07 -1.49 28.72
CA LEU A 801 20.41 -1.31 29.28
C LEU A 801 21.47 -1.11 28.18
N HIS A 802 21.35 -1.80 27.05
CA HIS A 802 22.27 -1.65 25.92
C HIS A 802 22.22 -0.25 25.30
N VAL A 803 21.02 0.25 24.99
CA VAL A 803 20.83 1.60 24.44
C VAL A 803 21.17 2.69 25.47
N LEU A 804 21.06 2.40 26.78
CA LEU A 804 21.58 3.25 27.84
C LEU A 804 23.12 3.33 27.82
N VAL A 805 23.81 2.19 27.76
CA VAL A 805 25.29 2.14 27.73
C VAL A 805 25.85 2.75 26.43
N GLU A 806 25.18 2.52 25.30
CA GLU A 806 25.52 3.11 24.01
C GLU A 806 25.46 4.66 24.05
N LYS A 807 24.42 5.24 24.65
CA LYS A 807 24.16 6.69 24.59
C LYS A 807 24.71 7.49 25.78
N CYS A 808 24.75 6.89 26.97
CA CYS A 808 25.22 7.56 28.20
C CYS A 808 26.61 7.09 28.66
N GLY A 809 27.18 6.07 27.99
CA GLY A 809 28.49 5.53 28.31
C GLY A 809 28.50 4.59 29.52
N TYR A 810 29.53 3.74 29.61
CA TYR A 810 29.59 2.67 30.61
C TYR A 810 29.81 3.14 32.06
N GLU A 811 30.26 4.39 32.22
CA GLU A 811 30.31 5.12 33.49
C GLU A 811 28.90 5.32 34.08
N SER A 812 27.85 5.42 33.26
CA SER A 812 26.50 5.75 33.71
C SER A 812 25.92 4.71 34.68
N MET A 813 26.36 3.46 34.60
CA MET A 813 25.93 2.38 35.49
C MET A 813 26.79 2.23 36.76
N ALA A 814 27.67 3.19 37.09
CA ALA A 814 28.61 3.07 38.22
C ALA A 814 27.95 2.80 39.58
N GLU A 815 26.79 3.40 39.86
CA GLU A 815 26.05 3.17 41.12
C GLU A 815 25.27 1.84 41.13
N LEU A 816 25.04 1.23 39.97
CA LEU A 816 24.19 0.06 39.76
C LEU A 816 25.04 -1.23 39.69
N THR A 817 25.68 -1.55 40.81
CA THR A 817 26.79 -2.53 40.91
C THR A 817 26.47 -3.94 40.40
N TYR A 818 25.22 -4.38 40.50
CA TYR A 818 24.80 -5.73 40.13
C TYR A 818 24.21 -5.75 38.72
N LEU A 819 23.44 -4.72 38.35
CA LEU A 819 22.90 -4.50 37.01
C LEU A 819 24.01 -4.32 35.97
N LYS A 820 25.11 -3.66 36.36
CA LYS A 820 26.33 -3.48 35.57
C LYS A 820 26.99 -4.83 35.23
N LYS A 821 27.22 -5.67 36.25
CA LYS A 821 27.77 -7.04 36.08
C LYS A 821 26.85 -7.97 35.30
N TYR A 822 25.54 -7.85 35.51
CA TYR A 822 24.54 -8.56 34.71
C TYR A 822 24.68 -8.19 33.23
N TYR A 823 24.73 -6.90 32.92
CA TYR A 823 24.88 -6.40 31.56
C TYR A 823 26.15 -6.94 30.88
N GLU A 824 27.32 -6.89 31.55
CA GLU A 824 28.57 -7.54 31.09
C GLU A 824 28.35 -9.03 30.78
N SER A 825 27.86 -9.79 31.77
CA SER A 825 27.71 -11.25 31.69
C SER A 825 26.69 -11.74 30.65
N VAL A 826 25.88 -10.84 30.10
CA VAL A 826 24.95 -11.09 28.99
C VAL A 826 25.53 -10.57 27.67
N ALA A 827 26.23 -9.43 27.67
CA ALA A 827 26.88 -8.83 26.51
C ALA A 827 28.04 -9.70 25.95
N GLU A 828 28.87 -10.26 26.83
CA GLU A 828 30.03 -11.11 26.49
C GLU A 828 29.66 -12.46 25.85
N ARG A 829 28.37 -12.81 25.79
CA ARG A 829 27.93 -14.13 25.32
C ARG A 829 27.95 -14.21 23.82
N ASP A 830 28.48 -15.33 23.31
CA ASP A 830 28.43 -15.81 21.94
C ASP A 830 27.13 -15.50 21.17
N THR A 831 25.96 -15.63 21.81
CA THR A 831 24.64 -15.31 21.21
C THR A 831 24.43 -13.82 21.02
N THR A 832 24.82 -13.04 22.02
CA THR A 832 24.64 -11.59 22.12
C THR A 832 25.64 -10.86 21.21
N THR A 833 26.92 -11.25 21.24
CA THR A 833 27.96 -10.75 20.34
C THR A 833 27.65 -11.04 18.86
N LYS A 834 26.90 -12.11 18.55
CA LYS A 834 26.45 -12.41 17.16
C LYS A 834 25.29 -11.52 16.70
N VAL A 835 24.47 -11.01 17.62
CA VAL A 835 23.31 -10.15 17.31
C VAL A 835 23.69 -8.67 17.24
N ILE A 836 24.55 -8.20 18.14
CA ILE A 836 25.10 -6.83 18.13
C ILE A 836 26.13 -6.66 16.99
N GLY A 837 26.77 -7.77 16.60
CA GLY A 837 28.01 -7.75 15.84
C GLY A 837 29.22 -7.67 16.77
N LYS A 838 30.40 -8.01 16.24
CA LYS A 838 31.65 -7.81 16.98
C LYS A 838 31.97 -6.33 17.07
N THR A 839 31.91 -5.78 18.28
CA THR A 839 32.81 -4.70 18.68
C THR A 839 34.24 -5.28 18.73
N GLU A 840 35.15 -4.70 17.95
CA GLU A 840 36.60 -4.90 18.09
C GLU A 840 37.19 -3.96 19.17
#